data_AF-A0A350XND1-F1
#
_entry.id   AF-A0A350XND1-F1
#
_cell.length_a   1.000
_cell.length_b   1.000
_cell.length_c   1.000
_cell.angle_alpha   90.00
_cell.angle_beta   90.00
_cell.angle_gamma   90.00
#
_symmetry.space_group_name_H-M   'P 1'
#
loop_
_entity.id
_entity.type
_entity.pdbx_description
1 polymer ?
#
loop_
_entity_poly.entity_id
_entity_poly.type
_entity_poly.pdbx_seq_one_letter_code
_entity_poly.pdbx_strand_id
1 'polypeptide(L)'
;TLPSSIAAGDSAELKVQLNATNAGNFNGTLLLTNNDSDESPFDFPITGTVETLPTISITATDAEAAEVGGNTGIYRITRTGNTGNALTINLAIDDSSTVTSNAGAAFGVDYNFSVSGGGSISGTGANRTLIIPAGQSSVDVTLTPIDDEHAEANETLKLNLASGSYTIDGTNNNATVTIAANDTVVINTNDSVDNYGLREGSLRQALLNAIARPDADTITFAGAGASGTINLTAALPEISGANANNTTIDGPGATTLTVRRDQGGDYRIFTVGNGVNATFSNLTIANGRTTLGSGIFNDNGTVTVTNSILSGNIAQDVGGGILNQNGTVIVTNSILSGNMAQVAGSGILNSGSGRAIVTNSTISIDNAPNFFGGGISNFSNTATVSLTNSTIKGNPTKSGIIGINNLGGGRVDITNSTISGFRSNQGSGIQNASGGTVNIANSTISGNSADLYGGGIANLQGIVNVKNSIIAGNNAPNSPDFGGNLTSQGYNLIGNTSGTTITGTTTGNILNVAANLGALQNNGGSTETIALLADSPAINGGDPNFTPPPNTDQRGTGFNRVNGGRIDIGAFESNFSPEIQVRNGNTDITDNTGTLNFGSTTQGNPITQVVTINNTGTGVLTLRDLVLPAGFVLLETFPSTVAPGSSANFNVQLNANSVGNFSGELMFNNNDSDENPFNFTITGTVA
;
A
#
# COMPACT_ATOMS: atom_id res chain seq x y z
N THR A 1 8.14 47.81 -78.51
CA THR A 1 8.81 48.80 -79.38
C THR A 1 7.73 49.50 -80.16
N LEU A 2 7.68 50.83 -80.12
CA LEU A 2 6.72 51.61 -80.91
C LEU A 2 7.07 51.45 -82.40
N PRO A 3 6.13 51.18 -83.31
CA PRO A 3 6.41 51.14 -84.74
C PRO A 3 6.81 52.53 -85.26
N SER A 4 7.66 52.60 -86.28
CA SER A 4 8.13 53.86 -86.87
C SER A 4 7.06 54.58 -87.72
N SER A 5 5.95 53.92 -88.01
CA SER A 5 4.79 54.46 -88.73
C SER A 5 3.56 53.59 -88.50
N ILE A 6 2.38 54.19 -88.48
CA ILE A 6 1.08 53.49 -88.46
C ILE A 6 0.34 53.91 -89.74
N ALA A 7 -0.18 52.96 -90.51
CA ALA A 7 -0.93 53.29 -91.73
C ALA A 7 -2.30 53.88 -91.38
N ALA A 8 -2.90 54.64 -92.30
CA ALA A 8 -4.22 55.23 -92.10
C ALA A 8 -5.28 54.14 -91.86
N GLY A 9 -5.96 54.21 -90.71
CA GLY A 9 -6.99 53.24 -90.30
C GLY A 9 -6.48 52.07 -89.45
N ASP A 10 -5.16 51.93 -89.26
CA ASP A 10 -4.56 50.89 -88.41
C ASP A 10 -4.33 51.35 -86.96
N SER A 11 -3.99 50.41 -86.07
CA SER A 11 -3.68 50.66 -84.65
C SER A 11 -2.38 49.98 -84.22
N ALA A 12 -1.68 50.56 -83.23
CA ALA A 12 -0.51 49.95 -82.61
C ALA A 12 -0.66 49.87 -81.08
N GLU A 13 -0.07 48.84 -80.46
CA GLU A 13 -0.08 48.66 -79.01
C GLU A 13 1.22 49.18 -78.38
N LEU A 14 1.09 50.08 -77.39
CA LEU A 14 2.20 50.53 -76.55
C LEU A 14 2.09 49.89 -75.16
N LYS A 15 3.06 49.03 -74.81
CA LYS A 15 3.18 48.44 -73.47
C LYS A 15 4.14 49.28 -72.63
N VAL A 16 3.63 49.81 -71.51
CA VAL A 16 4.41 50.58 -70.54
C VAL A 16 4.51 49.77 -69.26
N GLN A 17 5.73 49.57 -68.75
CA GLN A 17 5.97 48.85 -67.50
C GLN A 17 6.55 49.81 -66.45
N LEU A 18 5.95 49.85 -65.27
CA LEU A 18 6.51 50.56 -64.12
C LEU A 18 7.61 49.70 -63.48
N ASN A 19 8.86 50.10 -63.68
CA ASN A 19 10.04 49.46 -63.09
C ASN A 19 10.53 50.26 -61.88
N ALA A 20 9.76 50.24 -60.79
CA ALA A 20 10.13 50.95 -59.57
C ALA A 20 10.89 50.04 -58.59
N THR A 21 11.95 50.57 -58.00
CA THR A 21 12.71 49.91 -56.92
C THR A 21 12.29 50.36 -55.53
N ASN A 22 11.54 51.45 -55.43
CA ASN A 22 11.05 52.04 -54.18
C ASN A 22 9.53 52.15 -54.20
N ALA A 23 8.90 52.07 -53.04
CA ALA A 23 7.49 52.34 -52.89
C ALA A 23 7.17 53.83 -53.11
N GLY A 24 5.97 54.12 -53.60
CA GLY A 24 5.48 55.47 -53.83
C GLY A 24 4.48 55.57 -54.98
N ASN A 25 3.93 56.78 -55.14
CA ASN A 25 3.14 57.14 -56.30
C ASN A 25 4.08 57.67 -57.39
N PHE A 26 4.04 57.03 -58.55
CA PHE A 26 4.78 57.42 -59.73
C PHE A 26 3.80 58.08 -60.68
N ASN A 27 4.01 59.37 -60.92
CA ASN A 27 3.26 60.13 -61.90
C ASN A 27 4.23 60.54 -63.00
N GLY A 28 3.79 60.45 -64.23
CA GLY A 28 4.54 60.93 -65.38
C GLY A 28 3.59 61.31 -66.50
N THR A 29 4.13 61.93 -67.53
CA THR A 29 3.43 62.16 -68.78
C THR A 29 4.11 61.32 -69.83
N LEU A 30 3.36 60.48 -70.52
CA LEU A 30 3.87 59.82 -71.71
C LEU A 30 3.73 60.79 -72.88
N LEU A 31 4.83 61.18 -73.51
CA LEU A 31 4.83 62.05 -74.68
C LEU A 31 5.13 61.24 -75.94
N LEU A 32 4.27 61.32 -76.93
CA LEU A 32 4.44 60.72 -78.25
C LEU A 32 4.56 61.84 -79.29
N THR A 33 5.79 62.18 -79.67
CA THR A 33 6.03 63.06 -80.81
C THR A 33 5.56 62.36 -82.08
N ASN A 34 4.68 63.01 -82.83
CA ASN A 34 4.10 62.46 -84.06
C ASN A 34 3.98 63.57 -85.13
N ASN A 35 3.54 63.20 -86.32
CA ASN A 35 3.36 64.11 -87.46
C ASN A 35 1.90 64.60 -87.62
N ASP A 36 1.06 64.41 -86.61
CA ASP A 36 -0.30 64.95 -86.56
C ASP A 36 -0.28 66.38 -86.01
N SER A 37 -0.84 67.32 -86.77
CA SER A 37 -0.59 68.75 -86.56
C SER A 37 -1.32 69.35 -85.36
N ASP A 38 -2.42 68.74 -84.93
CA ASP A 38 -3.24 69.16 -83.80
C ASP A 38 -3.05 68.31 -82.54
N GLU A 39 -2.30 67.20 -82.63
CA GLU A 39 -2.05 66.27 -81.51
C GLU A 39 -0.56 65.88 -81.38
N SER A 40 0.38 66.81 -81.64
CA SER A 40 1.83 66.57 -81.48
C SER A 40 2.50 67.54 -80.49
N PRO A 41 3.09 67.04 -79.39
CA PRO A 41 3.08 65.64 -78.97
C PRO A 41 1.70 65.22 -78.48
N PHE A 42 1.32 63.96 -78.72
CA PHE A 42 0.19 63.37 -78.03
C PHE A 42 0.67 63.02 -76.63
N ASP A 43 0.12 63.69 -75.62
CA ASP A 43 0.54 63.52 -74.25
C ASP A 43 -0.62 63.16 -73.33
N PHE A 44 -0.38 62.20 -72.44
CA PHE A 44 -1.38 61.82 -71.44
C PHE A 44 -0.70 61.41 -70.14
N PRO A 45 -1.34 61.70 -68.99
CA PRO A 45 -0.80 61.32 -67.70
C PRO A 45 -0.82 59.80 -67.56
N ILE A 46 0.29 59.27 -67.08
CA ILE A 46 0.39 57.90 -66.58
C ILE A 46 0.63 57.95 -65.07
N THR A 47 -0.12 57.14 -64.34
CA THR A 47 0.05 57.00 -62.89
C THR A 47 0.23 55.52 -62.55
N GLY A 48 1.02 55.25 -61.54
CA GLY A 48 1.18 53.91 -60.99
C GLY A 48 1.67 53.98 -59.55
N THR A 49 1.17 53.10 -58.70
CA THR A 49 1.56 53.05 -57.29
C THR A 49 2.31 51.77 -57.02
N VAL A 50 3.47 51.88 -56.37
CA VAL A 50 4.16 50.73 -55.80
C VAL A 50 3.98 50.81 -54.29
N GLU A 51 3.26 49.85 -53.73
CA GLU A 51 3.02 49.81 -52.30
C GLU A 51 4.24 49.28 -51.55
N THR A 52 4.48 49.80 -50.35
CA THR A 52 5.40 49.15 -49.41
C THR A 52 4.83 47.78 -49.06
N LEU A 53 5.69 46.76 -49.02
CA LEU A 53 5.29 45.47 -48.48
C LEU A 53 4.74 45.66 -47.05
N PRO A 54 3.65 44.98 -46.68
CA PRO A 54 3.16 45.01 -45.32
C PRO A 54 4.20 44.39 -44.39
N THR A 55 4.38 44.93 -43.17
CA THR A 55 5.17 44.29 -42.11
C THR A 55 4.26 43.46 -41.25
N ILE A 56 4.66 42.23 -40.95
CA ILE A 56 3.90 41.26 -40.14
C ILE A 56 4.56 41.05 -38.79
N SER A 57 3.74 41.06 -37.75
CA SER A 57 4.13 40.71 -36.39
C SER A 57 3.19 39.64 -35.82
N ILE A 58 3.70 38.88 -34.87
CA ILE A 58 2.95 37.89 -34.08
C ILE A 58 3.20 38.14 -32.59
N THR A 59 2.15 38.05 -31.78
CA THR A 59 2.23 38.07 -30.31
C THR A 59 1.30 37.03 -29.70
N ALA A 60 1.67 36.44 -28.57
CA ALA A 60 0.72 35.67 -27.75
C ALA A 60 -0.01 36.65 -26.85
N THR A 61 -1.29 36.90 -27.12
CA THR A 61 -2.11 37.81 -26.31
C THR A 61 -2.79 37.09 -25.16
N ASP A 62 -2.92 35.78 -25.30
CA ASP A 62 -3.05 34.86 -24.20
C ASP A 62 -1.99 33.77 -24.40
N ALA A 63 -1.02 33.71 -23.48
CA ALA A 63 0.11 32.80 -23.58
C ALA A 63 -0.10 31.51 -22.76
N GLU A 64 -1.23 31.38 -22.07
CA GLU A 64 -1.53 30.26 -21.18
C GLU A 64 -2.81 29.56 -21.64
N ALA A 65 -2.73 28.26 -21.88
CA ALA A 65 -3.85 27.39 -22.20
C ALA A 65 -3.89 26.22 -21.20
N ALA A 66 -5.04 25.57 -21.04
CA ALA A 66 -5.16 24.38 -20.21
C ALA A 66 -6.22 23.44 -20.80
N GLU A 67 -5.98 22.14 -20.69
CA GLU A 67 -6.89 21.08 -21.17
C GLU A 67 -8.20 21.09 -20.38
N VAL A 68 -8.12 21.28 -19.06
CA VAL A 68 -9.30 21.46 -18.21
C VAL A 68 -9.69 22.93 -18.04
N GLY A 69 -11.00 23.18 -17.96
CA GLY A 69 -11.57 24.50 -17.66
C GLY A 69 -11.77 25.39 -18.88
N GLY A 70 -11.46 24.90 -20.09
CA GLY A 70 -11.70 25.58 -21.36
C GLY A 70 -10.80 26.79 -21.61
N ASN A 71 -9.64 26.85 -20.95
CA ASN A 71 -8.69 27.94 -21.13
C ASN A 71 -7.91 27.78 -22.46
N THR A 72 -7.98 28.76 -23.34
CA THR A 72 -7.40 28.71 -24.68
C THR A 72 -6.27 29.72 -24.83
N GLY A 73 -5.19 29.34 -25.51
CA GLY A 73 -4.15 30.30 -25.90
C GLY A 73 -4.57 31.10 -27.13
N ILE A 74 -4.06 32.33 -27.28
CA ILE A 74 -4.41 33.21 -28.39
C ILE A 74 -3.16 33.86 -28.95
N TYR A 75 -2.89 33.59 -30.23
CA TYR A 75 -1.90 34.33 -31.02
C TYR A 75 -2.59 35.42 -31.83
N ARG A 76 -2.06 36.64 -31.80
CA ARG A 76 -2.49 37.72 -32.69
C ARG A 76 -1.45 37.96 -33.76
N ILE A 77 -1.87 37.83 -35.02
CA ILE A 77 -1.04 38.15 -36.18
C ILE A 77 -1.52 39.47 -36.75
N THR A 78 -0.63 40.45 -36.84
CA THR A 78 -0.95 41.82 -37.27
C THR A 78 -0.16 42.17 -38.52
N ARG A 79 -0.77 42.93 -39.43
CA ARG A 79 -0.11 43.55 -40.58
C ARG A 79 -0.14 45.07 -40.51
N THR A 80 0.90 45.71 -41.03
CA THR A 80 0.92 47.14 -41.33
C THR A 80 0.61 47.40 -42.81
N GLY A 81 0.37 48.66 -43.18
CA GLY A 81 0.17 49.05 -44.58
C GLY A 81 -1.26 48.83 -45.11
N ASN A 82 -1.39 48.58 -46.41
CA ASN A 82 -2.68 48.51 -47.09
C ASN A 82 -3.47 47.25 -46.68
N THR A 83 -4.72 47.43 -46.26
CA THR A 83 -5.63 46.33 -45.90
C THR A 83 -6.60 45.92 -47.01
N GLY A 84 -6.62 46.61 -48.15
CA GLY A 84 -7.62 46.43 -49.22
C GLY A 84 -7.66 45.02 -49.83
N ASN A 85 -6.53 44.30 -49.83
CA ASN A 85 -6.45 42.91 -50.28
C ASN A 85 -6.25 41.95 -49.09
N ALA A 86 -6.71 40.72 -49.23
CA ALA A 86 -6.36 39.65 -48.30
C ALA A 86 -4.86 39.35 -48.40
N LEU A 87 -4.25 38.99 -47.27
CA LEU A 87 -2.82 38.69 -47.20
C LEU A 87 -2.61 37.27 -46.67
N THR A 88 -1.84 36.48 -47.42
CA THR A 88 -1.47 35.11 -47.06
C THR A 88 -0.14 35.13 -46.31
N ILE A 89 -0.14 34.60 -45.09
CA ILE A 89 0.98 34.55 -44.15
C ILE A 89 1.43 33.10 -43.95
N ASN A 90 2.72 32.86 -44.05
CA ASN A 90 3.35 31.59 -43.73
C ASN A 90 3.80 31.61 -42.26
N LEU A 91 3.39 30.60 -41.50
CA LEU A 91 3.86 30.35 -40.14
C LEU A 91 4.59 28.99 -40.11
N ALA A 92 5.54 28.85 -39.21
CA ALA A 92 6.21 27.59 -38.92
C ALA A 92 6.18 27.30 -37.42
N ILE A 93 5.91 26.06 -37.04
CA ILE A 93 6.08 25.57 -35.66
C ILE A 93 7.58 25.45 -35.41
N ASP A 94 8.06 26.01 -34.31
CA ASP A 94 9.47 25.95 -33.91
C ASP A 94 9.80 24.53 -33.40
N ASP A 95 10.98 24.02 -33.79
CA ASP A 95 11.49 22.71 -33.35
C ASP A 95 11.68 22.63 -31.83
N SER A 96 11.73 23.77 -31.12
CA SER A 96 11.77 23.84 -29.66
C SER A 96 10.42 23.62 -28.98
N SER A 97 9.32 23.51 -29.74
CA SER A 97 7.99 23.25 -29.19
C SER A 97 7.96 21.86 -28.55
N THR A 98 7.33 21.73 -27.39
CA THR A 98 7.25 20.46 -26.65
C THR A 98 5.95 19.70 -26.87
N VAL A 99 4.91 20.35 -27.41
CA VAL A 99 3.73 19.66 -27.97
C VAL A 99 4.20 18.59 -28.96
N THR A 100 4.00 17.32 -28.65
CA THR A 100 4.71 16.24 -29.35
C THR A 100 4.24 16.08 -30.80
N SER A 101 5.01 16.63 -31.75
CA SER A 101 4.86 16.30 -33.17
C SER A 101 6.20 16.07 -33.92
N ASN A 102 7.33 16.06 -33.21
CA ASN A 102 8.66 15.93 -33.83
C ASN A 102 9.04 14.52 -34.31
N ALA A 103 8.13 13.54 -34.27
CA ALA A 103 8.34 12.20 -34.84
C ALA A 103 7.10 11.57 -35.53
N GLY A 104 6.14 12.37 -36.02
CA GLY A 104 5.15 11.89 -36.99
C GLY A 104 3.80 11.40 -36.47
N ALA A 105 3.18 12.08 -35.50
CA ALA A 105 1.72 12.06 -35.32
C ALA A 105 1.13 13.47 -35.57
N ALA A 106 -0.10 13.52 -36.04
CA ALA A 106 -0.70 14.64 -36.77
C ALA A 106 -1.44 15.64 -35.88
N PHE A 107 -1.54 16.89 -36.35
CA PHE A 107 -2.57 17.87 -35.99
C PHE A 107 -3.92 17.21 -35.62
N GLY A 108 -4.50 17.60 -34.47
CA GLY A 108 -5.82 17.14 -34.00
C GLY A 108 -5.82 16.07 -32.91
N VAL A 109 -4.68 15.84 -32.22
CA VAL A 109 -4.60 14.98 -31.03
C VAL A 109 -4.57 15.83 -29.75
N ASP A 110 -3.62 16.76 -29.61
CA ASP A 110 -3.45 17.52 -28.34
C ASP A 110 -4.00 18.95 -28.41
N TYR A 111 -4.16 19.51 -29.61
CA TYR A 111 -4.75 20.84 -29.79
C TYR A 111 -5.39 21.04 -31.17
N ASN A 112 -6.29 22.02 -31.22
CA ASN A 112 -6.89 22.54 -32.44
C ASN A 112 -6.65 24.04 -32.61
N PHE A 113 -6.58 24.47 -33.87
CA PHE A 113 -6.58 25.89 -34.22
C PHE A 113 -7.92 26.34 -34.77
N SER A 114 -8.38 27.50 -34.33
CA SER A 114 -9.45 28.25 -34.97
C SER A 114 -9.04 29.69 -35.18
N VAL A 115 -9.67 30.37 -36.16
CA VAL A 115 -9.35 31.77 -36.49
C VAL A 115 -10.61 32.60 -36.40
N SER A 116 -10.52 33.72 -35.69
CA SER A 116 -11.60 34.71 -35.62
C SER A 116 -11.39 35.84 -36.65
N GLY A 117 -12.42 36.65 -36.89
CA GLY A 117 -12.31 37.81 -37.81
C GLY A 117 -12.40 37.47 -39.30
N GLY A 118 -12.94 36.30 -39.65
CA GLY A 118 -13.16 35.86 -41.05
C GLY A 118 -11.92 35.33 -41.76
N GLY A 119 -10.81 35.18 -41.04
CA GLY A 119 -9.59 34.55 -41.54
C GLY A 119 -9.71 33.02 -41.63
N SER A 120 -8.64 32.38 -42.09
CA SER A 120 -8.51 30.92 -42.07
C SER A 120 -7.06 30.52 -41.83
N ILE A 121 -6.87 29.39 -41.17
CA ILE A 121 -5.56 28.75 -41.00
C ILE A 121 -5.65 27.33 -41.56
N SER A 122 -4.63 26.94 -42.32
CA SER A 122 -4.54 25.61 -42.93
C SER A 122 -3.09 25.16 -43.02
N GLY A 123 -2.84 23.90 -43.40
CA GLY A 123 -1.51 23.32 -43.54
C GLY A 123 -1.36 22.00 -42.77
N THR A 124 -0.23 21.31 -42.99
CA THR A 124 0.12 20.05 -42.33
C THR A 124 1.60 20.05 -41.91
N GLY A 125 1.99 19.19 -40.97
CA GLY A 125 3.37 19.12 -40.46
C GLY A 125 3.75 20.37 -39.66
N ALA A 126 4.95 20.91 -39.88
CA ALA A 126 5.44 22.12 -39.21
C ALA A 126 4.95 23.44 -39.84
N ASN A 127 4.42 23.42 -41.07
CA ASN A 127 4.10 24.64 -41.82
C ASN A 127 2.59 24.96 -41.77
N ARG A 128 2.25 26.24 -41.61
CA ARG A 128 0.87 26.73 -41.66
C ARG A 128 0.75 27.92 -42.60
N THR A 129 -0.43 28.05 -43.20
CA THR A 129 -0.83 29.18 -44.02
C THR A 129 -2.03 29.84 -43.37
N LEU A 130 -1.86 31.10 -42.98
CA LEU A 130 -2.87 31.95 -42.35
C LEU A 130 -3.31 33.04 -43.33
N ILE A 131 -4.60 33.32 -43.42
CA ILE A 131 -5.14 34.43 -44.22
C ILE A 131 -5.63 35.53 -43.28
N ILE A 132 -5.07 36.73 -43.44
CA ILE A 132 -5.69 37.98 -42.95
C ILE A 132 -6.62 38.49 -44.05
N PRO A 133 -7.95 38.53 -43.85
CA PRO A 133 -8.89 38.95 -44.89
C PRO A 133 -8.70 40.41 -45.34
N ALA A 134 -9.24 40.72 -46.52
CA ALA A 134 -9.36 42.09 -46.98
C ALA A 134 -10.14 42.93 -45.94
N GLY A 135 -9.69 44.17 -45.72
CA GLY A 135 -10.23 45.09 -44.72
C GLY A 135 -9.70 44.87 -43.30
N GLN A 136 -9.07 43.73 -42.97
CA GLN A 136 -8.56 43.44 -41.63
C GLN A 136 -7.07 43.79 -41.48
N SER A 137 -6.70 44.39 -40.35
CA SER A 137 -5.30 44.63 -39.97
C SER A 137 -4.72 43.52 -39.09
N SER A 138 -5.55 42.63 -38.54
CA SER A 138 -5.12 41.50 -37.72
C SER A 138 -6.13 40.37 -37.74
N VAL A 139 -5.69 39.19 -37.33
CA VAL A 139 -6.54 38.03 -36.99
C VAL A 139 -6.00 37.36 -35.74
N ASP A 140 -6.90 36.77 -34.96
CA ASP A 140 -6.53 35.95 -33.81
C ASP A 140 -6.64 34.47 -34.18
N VAL A 141 -5.56 33.74 -33.90
CA VAL A 141 -5.50 32.29 -33.96
C VAL A 141 -5.63 31.77 -32.54
N THR A 142 -6.77 31.15 -32.25
CA THR A 142 -7.04 30.51 -30.96
C THR A 142 -6.51 29.08 -31.00
N LEU A 143 -5.68 28.74 -30.02
CA LEU A 143 -5.25 27.39 -29.69
C LEU A 143 -6.17 26.85 -28.61
N THR A 144 -6.91 25.79 -28.95
CA THR A 144 -7.76 25.06 -28.00
C THR A 144 -7.11 23.72 -27.72
N PRO A 145 -6.60 23.48 -26.49
CA PRO A 145 -6.11 22.17 -26.09
C PRO A 145 -7.23 21.13 -26.19
N ILE A 146 -6.85 19.88 -26.43
CA ILE A 146 -7.74 18.73 -26.45
C ILE A 146 -7.44 17.95 -25.17
N ASP A 147 -8.42 17.92 -24.27
CA ASP A 147 -8.34 17.16 -23.02
C ASP A 147 -8.29 15.65 -23.32
N ASP A 148 -7.27 14.99 -22.80
CA ASP A 148 -7.14 13.54 -22.81
C ASP A 148 -6.81 13.01 -21.41
N GLU A 149 -6.63 11.69 -21.26
CA GLU A 149 -6.38 11.08 -19.95
C GLU A 149 -4.88 10.87 -19.67
N HIS A 150 -3.96 11.27 -20.56
CA HIS A 150 -2.56 10.85 -20.51
C HIS A 150 -1.70 11.76 -19.62
N ALA A 151 -0.91 11.18 -18.71
CA ALA A 151 0.02 11.98 -17.91
C ALA A 151 1.14 12.60 -18.76
N GLU A 152 1.07 13.91 -18.98
CA GLU A 152 1.98 14.69 -19.84
C GLU A 152 2.58 15.87 -19.07
N ALA A 153 3.70 16.45 -19.54
CA ALA A 153 4.20 17.67 -18.90
C ALA A 153 3.55 18.90 -19.53
N ASN A 154 3.75 20.08 -18.93
CA ASN A 154 3.37 21.32 -19.60
C ASN A 154 4.02 21.42 -20.98
N GLU A 155 3.19 21.64 -21.98
CA GLU A 155 3.61 21.69 -23.36
C GLU A 155 3.74 23.13 -23.83
N THR A 156 4.56 23.37 -24.85
CA THR A 156 4.74 24.69 -25.46
C THR A 156 4.58 24.56 -26.95
N LEU A 157 3.78 25.46 -27.55
CA LEU A 157 3.69 25.63 -28.98
C LEU A 157 4.21 27.01 -29.36
N LYS A 158 5.32 27.05 -30.08
CA LYS A 158 5.92 28.29 -30.57
C LYS A 158 5.72 28.42 -32.07
N LEU A 159 5.08 29.52 -32.48
CA LEU A 159 4.85 29.86 -33.89
C LEU A 159 5.83 30.95 -34.33
N ASN A 160 6.58 30.68 -35.40
CA ASN A 160 7.47 31.61 -36.07
C ASN A 160 6.81 32.15 -37.35
N LEU A 161 6.97 33.44 -37.63
CA LEU A 161 6.69 34.00 -38.94
C LEU A 161 7.73 33.50 -39.95
N ALA A 162 7.27 32.93 -41.06
CA ALA A 162 8.12 32.47 -42.16
C ALA A 162 8.08 33.46 -43.33
N SER A 163 9.07 33.39 -44.22
CA SER A 163 9.19 34.29 -45.38
C SER A 163 7.96 34.22 -46.30
N GLY A 164 7.56 35.37 -46.86
CA GLY A 164 6.44 35.48 -47.79
C GLY A 164 6.44 36.82 -48.54
N SER A 165 5.29 37.22 -49.10
CA SER A 165 5.11 38.50 -49.82
C SER A 165 4.92 39.69 -48.87
N TYR A 166 5.76 39.76 -47.84
CA TYR A 166 5.70 40.74 -46.76
C TYR A 166 7.07 40.83 -46.06
N THR A 167 7.27 41.87 -45.25
CA THR A 167 8.42 41.97 -44.34
C THR A 167 8.04 41.44 -42.96
N ILE A 168 8.98 40.82 -42.25
CA ILE A 168 8.77 40.31 -40.89
C ILE A 168 9.29 41.34 -39.89
N ASP A 169 8.52 41.62 -38.85
CA ASP A 169 8.97 42.44 -37.72
C ASP A 169 10.16 41.76 -37.03
N GLY A 170 11.31 42.45 -36.94
CA GLY A 170 12.54 41.86 -36.40
C GLY A 170 12.48 41.50 -34.90
N THR A 171 11.49 42.02 -34.16
CA THR A 171 11.30 41.76 -32.73
C THR A 171 10.15 40.78 -32.49
N ASN A 172 9.01 41.02 -33.11
CA ASN A 172 7.78 40.24 -32.92
C ASN A 172 7.60 39.23 -34.06
N ASN A 173 8.61 38.41 -34.28
CA ASN A 173 8.61 37.38 -35.33
C ASN A 173 8.20 35.99 -34.83
N ASN A 174 8.00 35.81 -33.53
CA ASN A 174 7.55 34.56 -32.95
C ASN A 174 6.73 34.79 -31.69
N ALA A 175 5.92 33.80 -31.32
CA ALA A 175 5.12 33.81 -30.10
C ALA A 175 4.94 32.37 -29.59
N THR A 176 4.84 32.21 -28.28
CA THR A 176 4.68 30.92 -27.61
C THR A 176 3.41 30.91 -26.76
N VAL A 177 2.66 29.82 -26.83
CA VAL A 177 1.60 29.48 -25.88
C VAL A 177 2.03 28.23 -25.13
N THR A 178 1.82 28.21 -23.82
CA THR A 178 2.04 27.04 -22.96
C THR A 178 0.70 26.38 -22.64
N ILE A 179 0.60 25.07 -22.83
CA ILE A 179 -0.54 24.23 -22.44
C ILE A 179 -0.19 23.59 -21.09
N ALA A 180 -0.97 23.88 -20.05
CA ALA A 180 -0.80 23.29 -18.74
C ALA A 180 -1.44 21.90 -18.68
N ALA A 181 -0.70 20.91 -18.16
CA ALA A 181 -1.14 19.52 -18.08
C ALA A 181 -1.92 19.21 -16.77
N ASN A 182 -3.00 18.42 -16.87
CA ASN A 182 -3.84 18.06 -15.72
C ASN A 182 -3.96 16.57 -15.39
N ASP A 183 -3.20 15.70 -16.05
CA ASP A 183 -3.44 14.27 -15.90
C ASP A 183 -2.36 13.52 -15.11
N THR A 184 -2.80 12.43 -14.48
CA THR A 184 -1.98 11.54 -13.63
C THR A 184 -2.17 10.07 -14.00
N VAL A 185 -2.82 9.76 -15.13
CA VAL A 185 -3.04 8.37 -15.54
C VAL A 185 -1.80 7.82 -16.26
N VAL A 186 -1.35 6.66 -15.82
CA VAL A 186 -0.26 5.92 -16.43
C VAL A 186 -0.81 4.98 -17.49
N ILE A 187 -0.45 5.21 -18.76
CA ILE A 187 -0.95 4.44 -19.91
C ILE A 187 0.07 3.51 -20.53
N ASN A 188 1.35 3.66 -20.20
CA ASN A 188 2.44 2.84 -20.71
C ASN A 188 3.45 2.48 -19.62
N THR A 189 4.41 1.61 -19.98
CA THR A 189 5.44 1.10 -19.06
C THR A 189 6.81 1.73 -19.27
N ASN A 190 6.89 2.81 -20.05
CA ASN A 190 8.16 3.50 -20.29
C ASN A 190 8.61 4.22 -19.01
N ASP A 191 9.91 4.48 -18.90
CA ASP A 191 10.48 5.30 -17.81
C ASP A 191 11.68 6.10 -18.33
N SER A 192 11.47 6.87 -19.39
CA SER A 192 12.52 7.72 -19.96
C SER A 192 12.77 8.94 -19.06
N VAL A 193 14.02 9.22 -18.75
CA VAL A 193 14.41 10.46 -18.03
C VAL A 193 14.54 11.63 -19.00
N ASP A 194 15.16 11.39 -20.16
CA ASP A 194 15.66 12.45 -21.06
C ASP A 194 14.85 12.60 -22.36
N ASN A 195 14.19 11.54 -22.83
CA ASN A 195 13.34 11.59 -24.02
C ASN A 195 11.89 11.86 -23.60
N TYR A 196 11.41 13.06 -23.94
CA TYR A 196 10.09 13.57 -23.59
C TYR A 196 8.94 12.70 -24.13
N GLY A 197 8.92 12.41 -25.44
CA GLY A 197 7.85 11.60 -26.04
C GLY A 197 7.85 10.12 -25.60
N LEU A 198 8.93 9.63 -24.96
CA LEU A 198 8.92 8.33 -24.29
C LEU A 198 8.56 8.42 -22.79
N ARG A 199 8.56 9.62 -22.21
CA ARG A 199 8.26 9.86 -20.80
C ARG A 199 6.77 10.12 -20.59
N GLU A 200 6.08 10.69 -21.57
CA GLU A 200 4.63 10.87 -21.54
C GLU A 200 3.88 9.56 -21.30
N GLY A 201 2.80 9.63 -20.55
CA GLY A 201 2.00 8.48 -20.14
C GLY A 201 2.69 7.49 -19.19
N SER A 202 3.90 7.80 -18.70
CA SER A 202 4.64 6.97 -17.74
C SER A 202 4.29 7.28 -16.29
N LEU A 203 4.62 6.34 -15.39
CA LEU A 203 4.55 6.58 -13.94
C LEU A 203 5.42 7.76 -13.49
N ARG A 204 6.58 7.98 -14.14
CA ARG A 204 7.43 9.12 -13.81
C ARG A 204 6.75 10.45 -14.12
N GLN A 205 6.10 10.57 -15.28
CA GLN A 205 5.41 11.79 -15.65
C GLN A 205 4.17 12.01 -14.79
N ALA A 206 3.37 10.97 -14.56
CA ALA A 206 2.23 11.04 -13.64
C ALA A 206 2.65 11.50 -12.23
N LEU A 207 3.79 11.02 -11.74
CA LEU A 207 4.31 11.42 -10.44
C LEU A 207 4.82 12.88 -10.43
N LEU A 208 5.50 13.33 -11.49
CA LEU A 208 5.90 14.74 -11.63
C LEU A 208 4.68 15.67 -11.60
N ASN A 209 3.61 15.30 -12.30
CA ASN A 209 2.37 16.05 -12.34
C ASN A 209 1.71 16.12 -10.96
N ALA A 210 1.58 14.98 -10.28
CA ALA A 210 1.02 14.91 -8.93
C ALA A 210 1.83 15.72 -7.89
N ILE A 211 3.16 15.78 -8.04
CA ILE A 211 4.03 16.57 -7.14
C ILE A 211 3.89 18.07 -7.41
N ALA A 212 3.68 18.46 -8.67
CA ALA A 212 3.59 19.87 -9.06
C ALA A 212 2.28 20.54 -8.61
N ARG A 213 1.26 19.76 -8.27
CA ARG A 213 -0.06 20.27 -7.89
C ARG A 213 -0.17 20.51 -6.39
N PRO A 214 -1.00 21.49 -5.99
CA PRO A 214 -1.22 21.82 -4.58
C PRO A 214 -2.27 20.93 -3.89
N ASP A 215 -3.06 20.16 -4.66
CA ASP A 215 -4.15 19.33 -4.16
C ASP A 215 -3.73 17.85 -4.06
N ALA A 216 -4.58 17.04 -3.43
CA ALA A 216 -4.39 15.60 -3.39
C ALA A 216 -4.63 14.99 -4.79
N ASP A 217 -3.68 14.19 -5.27
CA ASP A 217 -3.75 13.54 -6.57
C ASP A 217 -3.80 12.01 -6.43
N THR A 218 -4.54 11.38 -7.35
CA THR A 218 -4.53 9.93 -7.51
C THR A 218 -3.94 9.58 -8.87
N ILE A 219 -2.87 8.80 -8.86
CA ILE A 219 -2.24 8.18 -10.02
C ILE A 219 -2.92 6.83 -10.22
N THR A 220 -3.61 6.67 -11.35
CA THR A 220 -4.25 5.42 -11.78
C THR A 220 -3.55 4.85 -13.01
N PHE A 221 -3.93 3.64 -13.41
CA PHE A 221 -3.30 2.95 -14.53
C PHE A 221 -4.35 2.50 -15.55
N ALA A 222 -4.07 2.74 -16.83
CA ALA A 222 -4.88 2.32 -17.97
C ALA A 222 -4.00 1.71 -19.08
N GLY A 223 -4.64 1.15 -20.11
CA GLY A 223 -3.94 0.62 -21.28
C GLY A 223 -2.81 -0.36 -20.95
N ALA A 224 -1.63 -0.14 -21.55
CA ALA A 224 -0.44 -0.96 -21.29
C ALA A 224 0.16 -0.73 -19.89
N GLY A 225 -0.07 0.44 -19.28
CA GLY A 225 0.34 0.77 -17.91
C GLY A 225 -0.40 -0.03 -16.84
N ALA A 226 -1.59 -0.57 -17.15
CA ALA A 226 -2.44 -1.30 -16.21
C ALA A 226 -2.04 -2.78 -15.99
N SER A 227 -0.89 -3.24 -16.48
CA SER A 227 -0.41 -4.60 -16.20
C SER A 227 1.08 -4.79 -16.46
N GLY A 228 1.63 -5.89 -15.96
CA GLY A 228 2.99 -6.30 -16.25
C GLY A 228 3.99 -5.60 -15.34
N THR A 229 5.06 -5.06 -15.92
CA THR A 229 6.18 -4.49 -15.17
C THR A 229 6.60 -3.14 -15.72
N ILE A 230 6.59 -2.13 -14.85
CA ILE A 230 7.24 -0.84 -15.09
C ILE A 230 8.68 -0.98 -14.61
N ASN A 231 9.60 -0.99 -15.57
CA ASN A 231 11.04 -1.06 -15.35
C ASN A 231 11.56 0.37 -15.26
N LEU A 232 11.74 0.85 -14.03
CA LEU A 232 12.33 2.15 -13.79
C LEU A 232 13.77 2.13 -14.31
N THR A 233 14.19 3.13 -15.06
CA THR A 233 15.57 3.28 -15.55
C THR A 233 16.41 4.14 -14.62
N ALA A 234 15.76 4.97 -13.79
CA ALA A 234 16.36 5.82 -12.77
C ALA A 234 15.45 5.98 -11.54
N ALA A 235 15.96 6.60 -10.47
CA ALA A 235 15.15 6.93 -9.30
C ALA A 235 13.93 7.79 -9.68
N LEU A 236 12.75 7.47 -9.14
CA LEU A 236 11.58 8.33 -9.26
C LEU A 236 11.78 9.63 -8.44
N PRO A 237 11.13 10.75 -8.84
CA PRO A 237 11.11 11.96 -8.04
C PRO A 237 10.62 11.71 -6.61
N GLU A 238 11.13 12.49 -5.65
CA GLU A 238 10.66 12.45 -4.27
C GLU A 238 9.23 13.00 -4.17
N ILE A 239 8.35 12.24 -3.52
CA ILE A 239 7.01 12.71 -3.16
C ILE A 239 7.19 13.80 -2.10
N SER A 240 7.05 15.05 -2.51
CA SER A 240 7.35 16.26 -1.72
C SER A 240 6.34 17.37 -2.02
N GLY A 241 6.21 18.38 -1.14
CA GLY A 241 5.29 19.51 -1.34
C GLY A 241 4.88 20.20 -0.04
N ALA A 242 4.67 21.52 -0.10
CA ALA A 242 4.44 22.37 1.09
C ALA A 242 3.03 22.27 1.69
N ASN A 243 2.05 21.68 0.98
CA ASN A 243 0.65 21.62 1.40
C ASN A 243 0.05 20.22 1.18
N ALA A 244 0.44 19.23 1.98
CA ALA A 244 -0.30 17.97 2.11
C ALA A 244 -0.73 17.30 0.78
N ASN A 245 0.15 17.29 -0.22
CA ASN A 245 -0.02 16.55 -1.48
C ASN A 245 -0.15 15.06 -1.13
N ASN A 246 -1.39 14.62 -0.91
CA ASN A 246 -1.69 13.22 -0.73
C ASN A 246 -1.53 12.58 -2.10
N THR A 247 -0.38 11.99 -2.38
CA THR A 247 -0.21 11.20 -3.61
C THR A 247 -0.70 9.79 -3.34
N THR A 248 -1.80 9.40 -4.00
CA THR A 248 -2.26 8.01 -4.01
C THR A 248 -1.83 7.37 -5.32
N ILE A 249 -1.09 6.27 -5.24
CA ILE A 249 -0.75 5.42 -6.39
C ILE A 249 -1.64 4.19 -6.28
N ASP A 250 -2.71 4.15 -7.09
CA ASP A 250 -3.69 3.09 -7.07
C ASP A 250 -3.51 2.16 -8.27
N GLY A 251 -2.83 1.05 -8.01
CA GLY A 251 -2.55 0.03 -9.00
C GLY A 251 -3.77 -0.83 -9.37
N PRO A 252 -3.66 -1.60 -10.45
CA PRO A 252 -4.73 -2.49 -10.94
C PRO A 252 -4.82 -3.83 -10.18
N GLY A 253 -3.91 -4.09 -9.23
CA GLY A 253 -3.83 -5.32 -8.45
C GLY A 253 -2.39 -5.70 -8.10
N ALA A 254 -2.15 -6.17 -6.88
CA ALA A 254 -0.80 -6.45 -6.38
C ALA A 254 -0.03 -7.45 -7.26
N THR A 255 -0.71 -8.46 -7.81
CA THR A 255 -0.11 -9.45 -8.72
C THR A 255 -0.21 -9.07 -10.20
N THR A 256 -0.87 -7.95 -10.50
CA THR A 256 -1.13 -7.47 -11.87
C THR A 256 -0.04 -6.51 -12.33
N LEU A 257 0.40 -5.60 -11.46
CA LEU A 257 1.39 -4.58 -11.80
C LEU A 257 2.57 -4.61 -10.82
N THR A 258 3.78 -4.67 -11.39
CA THR A 258 5.04 -4.51 -10.65
C THR A 258 5.74 -3.22 -11.06
N VAL A 259 6.01 -2.34 -10.09
CA VAL A 259 6.94 -1.22 -10.25
C VAL A 259 8.28 -1.64 -9.67
N ARG A 260 9.32 -1.69 -10.49
CA ARG A 260 10.64 -2.13 -10.06
C ARG A 260 11.79 -1.34 -10.65
N ARG A 261 12.89 -1.30 -9.90
CA ARG A 261 14.21 -0.91 -10.40
C ARG A 261 14.62 -1.85 -11.55
N ASP A 262 15.11 -1.28 -12.64
CA ASP A 262 15.67 -2.05 -13.76
C ASP A 262 17.19 -2.29 -13.60
N GLN A 263 17.93 -2.50 -14.70
CA GLN A 263 19.39 -2.62 -14.71
C GLN A 263 20.03 -1.24 -14.92
N GLY A 264 21.20 -0.97 -14.34
CA GLY A 264 21.97 0.26 -14.65
C GLY A 264 22.31 1.22 -13.50
N GLY A 265 21.97 0.92 -12.25
CA GLY A 265 22.43 1.71 -11.08
C GLY A 265 21.68 1.34 -9.79
N ASP A 266 22.18 1.68 -8.61
CA ASP A 266 21.51 1.38 -7.32
C ASP A 266 20.62 2.57 -6.91
N TYR A 267 19.30 2.40 -6.99
CA TYR A 267 18.33 3.38 -6.50
C TYR A 267 17.10 2.73 -5.87
N ARG A 268 16.38 3.56 -5.11
CA ARG A 268 15.15 3.24 -4.38
C ARG A 268 13.93 3.39 -5.30
N ILE A 269 12.85 2.69 -4.99
CA ILE A 269 11.61 2.83 -5.77
C ILE A 269 10.89 4.14 -5.39
N PHE A 270 10.56 4.35 -4.11
CA PHE A 270 9.85 5.55 -3.66
C PHE A 270 10.53 6.24 -2.47
N THR A 271 10.61 7.57 -2.53
CA THR A 271 11.03 8.42 -1.40
C THR A 271 9.88 9.36 -1.06
N VAL A 272 9.52 9.42 0.23
CA VAL A 272 8.42 10.22 0.76
C VAL A 272 9.00 11.22 1.74
N GLY A 273 8.86 12.51 1.40
CA GLY A 273 9.46 13.61 2.11
C GLY A 273 8.71 14.05 3.36
N ASN A 274 9.23 15.12 3.95
CA ASN A 274 8.72 15.67 5.20
C ASN A 274 7.29 16.23 5.05
N GLY A 275 6.37 15.77 5.92
CA GLY A 275 5.03 16.35 6.04
C GLY A 275 4.05 15.97 4.92
N VAL A 276 4.43 15.05 4.02
CA VAL A 276 3.54 14.57 2.95
C VAL A 276 2.90 13.22 3.30
N ASN A 277 1.78 12.89 2.66
CA ASN A 277 1.15 11.58 2.75
C ASN A 277 1.24 10.86 1.40
N ALA A 278 1.73 9.63 1.39
CA ALA A 278 1.79 8.79 0.20
C ALA A 278 1.03 7.48 0.45
N THR A 279 0.12 7.13 -0.45
CA THR A 279 -0.61 5.86 -0.42
C THR A 279 -0.22 5.00 -1.61
N PHE A 280 0.11 3.73 -1.36
CA PHE A 280 0.44 2.72 -2.37
C PHE A 280 -0.56 1.58 -2.25
N SER A 281 -1.53 1.52 -3.17
CA SER A 281 -2.58 0.49 -3.18
C SER A 281 -2.49 -0.41 -4.39
N ASN A 282 -2.75 -1.71 -4.20
CA ASN A 282 -2.98 -2.64 -5.31
C ASN A 282 -1.81 -2.74 -6.31
N LEU A 283 -0.55 -2.71 -5.85
CA LEU A 283 0.62 -2.93 -6.72
C LEU A 283 1.74 -3.72 -6.01
N THR A 284 2.69 -4.21 -6.80
CA THR A 284 3.98 -4.70 -6.30
C THR A 284 5.05 -3.61 -6.42
N ILE A 285 5.80 -3.40 -5.34
CA ILE A 285 6.99 -2.53 -5.25
C ILE A 285 8.22 -3.42 -5.07
N ALA A 286 9.11 -3.48 -6.06
CA ALA A 286 10.13 -4.51 -6.07
C ALA A 286 11.53 -4.08 -6.52
N ASN A 287 12.49 -4.91 -6.13
CA ASN A 287 13.88 -4.87 -6.61
C ASN A 287 14.62 -3.54 -6.35
N GLY A 288 14.11 -2.67 -5.50
CA GLY A 288 14.82 -1.45 -5.10
C GLY A 288 16.16 -1.81 -4.46
N ARG A 289 17.19 -0.99 -4.67
CA ARG A 289 18.53 -1.27 -4.15
C ARG A 289 19.29 0.00 -3.81
N THR A 290 19.57 0.22 -2.53
CA THR A 290 20.28 1.40 -2.02
C THR A 290 21.04 1.06 -0.74
N THR A 291 21.72 2.02 -0.13
CA THR A 291 22.24 1.84 1.23
C THR A 291 21.11 1.79 2.27
N LEU A 292 20.10 2.65 2.14
CA LEU A 292 19.03 2.85 3.13
C LEU A 292 17.65 2.75 2.46
N GLY A 293 16.67 2.07 3.06
CA GLY A 293 15.25 2.18 2.67
C GLY A 293 14.94 1.76 1.23
N SER A 294 15.34 0.59 0.75
CA SER A 294 15.43 0.34 -0.70
C SER A 294 14.10 0.21 -1.44
N GLY A 295 13.04 -0.30 -0.82
CA GLY A 295 11.69 -0.23 -1.39
C GLY A 295 11.12 1.17 -1.24
N ILE A 296 10.82 1.53 0.02
CA ILE A 296 10.27 2.83 0.41
C ILE A 296 11.14 3.45 1.51
N PHE A 297 11.44 4.74 1.37
CA PHE A 297 12.02 5.55 2.43
C PHE A 297 11.04 6.66 2.79
N ASN A 298 10.60 6.66 4.04
CA ASN A 298 9.73 7.68 4.62
C ASN A 298 10.56 8.56 5.56
N ASP A 299 10.75 9.82 5.17
CA ASP A 299 11.47 10.84 5.93
C ASP A 299 10.49 11.87 6.48
N ASN A 300 9.97 11.60 7.69
CA ASN A 300 9.01 12.45 8.38
C ASN A 300 7.67 12.67 7.65
N GLY A 301 7.28 11.79 6.73
CA GLY A 301 5.96 11.74 6.09
C GLY A 301 5.03 10.67 6.67
N THR A 302 3.90 10.43 6.00
CA THR A 302 3.00 9.30 6.24
C THR A 302 2.96 8.39 5.01
N VAL A 303 3.29 7.12 5.17
CA VAL A 303 3.20 6.10 4.13
C VAL A 303 2.10 5.11 4.47
N THR A 304 1.16 4.92 3.55
CA THR A 304 0.15 3.85 3.62
C THR A 304 0.40 2.84 2.52
N VAL A 305 0.56 1.57 2.86
CA VAL A 305 0.68 0.43 1.93
C VAL A 305 -0.51 -0.48 2.17
N THR A 306 -1.40 -0.60 1.17
CA THR A 306 -2.64 -1.38 1.31
C THR A 306 -2.85 -2.33 0.15
N ASN A 307 -3.21 -3.59 0.41
CA ASN A 307 -3.44 -4.60 -0.63
C ASN A 307 -2.26 -4.69 -1.62
N SER A 308 -1.03 -4.55 -1.13
CA SER A 308 0.16 -4.42 -1.96
C SER A 308 1.23 -5.44 -1.56
N ILE A 309 2.21 -5.63 -2.44
CA ILE A 309 3.37 -6.49 -2.19
C ILE A 309 4.63 -5.64 -2.23
N LEU A 310 5.48 -5.73 -1.22
CA LEU A 310 6.85 -5.22 -1.27
C LEU A 310 7.79 -6.42 -1.32
N SER A 311 8.53 -6.58 -2.42
CA SER A 311 9.33 -7.79 -2.61
C SER A 311 10.72 -7.59 -3.20
N GLY A 312 11.69 -8.32 -2.67
CA GLY A 312 13.05 -8.35 -3.24
C GLY A 312 13.78 -7.00 -3.16
N ASN A 313 13.37 -6.09 -2.27
CA ASN A 313 14.06 -4.82 -2.07
C ASN A 313 15.27 -5.02 -1.15
N ILE A 314 16.44 -4.53 -1.55
CA ILE A 314 17.73 -4.86 -0.94
C ILE A 314 18.47 -3.60 -0.49
N ALA A 315 18.51 -3.36 0.81
CA ALA A 315 19.33 -2.33 1.44
C ALA A 315 20.71 -2.86 1.82
N GLN A 316 21.77 -2.10 1.51
CA GLN A 316 23.13 -2.45 1.91
C GLN A 316 23.38 -2.20 3.41
N ASP A 317 22.53 -1.43 4.08
CA ASP A 317 22.62 -1.16 5.51
C ASP A 317 21.27 -1.46 6.20
N VAL A 318 20.28 -0.56 6.10
CA VAL A 318 19.02 -0.67 6.84
C VAL A 318 17.76 -0.43 6.01
N GLY A 319 16.66 -1.07 6.40
CA GLY A 319 15.34 -0.85 5.79
C GLY A 319 15.24 -1.45 4.40
N GLY A 320 15.24 -2.77 4.27
CA GLY A 320 15.16 -3.45 2.97
C GLY A 320 13.85 -3.11 2.24
N GLY A 321 12.73 -3.46 2.87
CA GLY A 321 11.39 -3.12 2.39
C GLY A 321 11.08 -1.65 2.64
N ILE A 322 10.98 -1.27 3.91
CA ILE A 322 10.64 0.09 4.33
C ILE A 322 11.63 0.61 5.36
N LEU A 323 12.13 1.83 5.15
CA LEU A 323 12.77 2.64 6.18
C LEU A 323 11.82 3.77 6.60
N ASN A 324 11.42 3.77 7.87
CA ASN A 324 10.66 4.85 8.49
C ASN A 324 11.54 5.65 9.44
N GLN A 325 11.74 6.92 9.13
CA GLN A 325 12.52 7.85 9.95
C GLN A 325 11.62 9.01 10.35
N ASN A 326 11.30 9.10 11.64
CA ASN A 326 10.42 10.13 12.24
C ASN A 326 8.97 10.20 11.71
N GLY A 327 8.62 9.46 10.65
CA GLY A 327 7.28 9.46 10.04
C GLY A 327 6.34 8.38 10.56
N THR A 328 5.20 8.22 9.88
CA THR A 328 4.24 7.12 10.12
C THR A 328 4.21 6.15 8.92
N VAL A 329 4.27 4.86 9.18
CA VAL A 329 4.03 3.79 8.18
C VAL A 329 2.82 2.98 8.61
N ILE A 330 1.87 2.76 7.69
CA ILE A 330 0.68 1.94 7.87
C ILE A 330 0.70 0.86 6.78
N VAL A 331 0.78 -0.41 7.18
CA VAL A 331 0.77 -1.57 6.28
C VAL A 331 -0.47 -2.41 6.57
N THR A 332 -1.39 -2.49 5.61
CA THR A 332 -2.67 -3.18 5.76
C THR A 332 -2.88 -4.19 4.65
N ASN A 333 -3.34 -5.41 4.97
CA ASN A 333 -3.65 -6.46 3.99
C ASN A 333 -2.53 -6.66 2.95
N SER A 334 -1.26 -6.57 3.37
CA SER A 334 -0.13 -6.50 2.46
C SER A 334 0.93 -7.55 2.80
N ILE A 335 1.81 -7.82 1.84
CA ILE A 335 2.88 -8.81 1.98
C ILE A 335 4.24 -8.12 1.78
N LEU A 336 5.11 -8.19 2.79
CA LEU A 336 6.50 -7.76 2.70
C LEU A 336 7.37 -9.02 2.67
N SER A 337 7.80 -9.47 1.49
CA SER A 337 8.46 -10.78 1.32
C SER A 337 9.79 -10.70 0.58
N GLY A 338 10.81 -11.37 1.10
CA GLY A 338 12.11 -11.46 0.42
C GLY A 338 12.86 -10.12 0.33
N ASN A 339 12.43 -9.12 1.10
CA ASN A 339 13.21 -7.90 1.30
C ASN A 339 14.40 -8.19 2.24
N MET A 340 15.48 -7.45 2.08
CA MET A 340 16.75 -7.71 2.75
C MET A 340 17.43 -6.41 3.16
N ALA A 341 17.93 -6.35 4.39
CA ALA A 341 18.89 -5.36 4.85
C ALA A 341 20.10 -6.08 5.46
N GLN A 342 21.32 -5.58 5.24
CA GLN A 342 22.51 -6.25 5.80
C GLN A 342 22.63 -6.07 7.32
N VAL A 343 22.14 -4.95 7.86
CA VAL A 343 22.25 -4.61 9.28
C VAL A 343 20.93 -4.78 10.02
N ALA A 344 19.85 -4.08 9.63
CA ALA A 344 18.60 -4.09 10.40
C ALA A 344 17.36 -3.76 9.55
N GLY A 345 16.20 -4.30 9.97
CA GLY A 345 14.90 -4.05 9.37
C GLY A 345 14.80 -4.49 7.90
N SER A 346 14.94 -5.79 7.63
CA SER A 346 14.73 -6.33 6.28
C SER A 346 13.31 -6.10 5.79
N GLY A 347 12.31 -6.30 6.65
CA GLY A 347 10.93 -5.89 6.38
C GLY A 347 10.75 -4.39 6.59
N ILE A 348 10.82 -3.97 7.85
CA ILE A 348 10.64 -2.57 8.27
C ILE A 348 11.74 -2.18 9.27
N LEU A 349 12.42 -1.06 9.01
CA LEU A 349 13.16 -0.35 10.05
C LEU A 349 12.38 0.89 10.47
N ASN A 350 12.04 0.99 11.76
CA ASN A 350 11.36 2.12 12.37
C ASN A 350 12.33 2.83 13.31
N SER A 351 12.52 4.13 13.12
CA SER A 351 13.54 4.91 13.84
C SER A 351 13.11 6.33 14.18
N GLY A 352 13.85 6.96 15.09
CA GLY A 352 13.55 8.32 15.57
C GLY A 352 12.20 8.34 16.31
N SER A 353 11.33 9.30 16.01
CA SER A 353 9.95 9.34 16.51
C SER A 353 8.97 8.54 15.64
N GLY A 354 9.49 7.60 14.84
CA GLY A 354 8.70 6.85 13.86
C GLY A 354 7.61 5.96 14.48
N ARG A 355 6.49 5.85 13.78
CA ARG A 355 5.38 4.93 14.11
C ARG A 355 5.13 3.95 12.96
N ALA A 356 5.23 2.65 13.21
CA ALA A 356 4.84 1.62 12.25
C ALA A 356 3.61 0.85 12.74
N ILE A 357 2.57 0.76 11.90
CA ILE A 357 1.34 0.02 12.18
C ILE A 357 1.19 -1.06 11.11
N VAL A 358 1.09 -2.32 11.52
CA VAL A 358 0.99 -3.47 10.62
C VAL A 358 -0.25 -4.27 10.99
N THR A 359 -1.21 -4.33 10.08
CA THR A 359 -2.53 -4.94 10.29
C THR A 359 -2.85 -5.94 9.19
N ASN A 360 -3.36 -7.12 9.56
CA ASN A 360 -3.79 -8.17 8.61
C ASN A 360 -2.73 -8.50 7.54
N SER A 361 -1.44 -8.40 7.88
CA SER A 361 -0.34 -8.42 6.91
C SER A 361 0.68 -9.50 7.22
N THR A 362 1.46 -9.89 6.21
CA THR A 362 2.54 -10.87 6.36
C THR A 362 3.89 -10.22 6.09
N ILE A 363 4.84 -10.36 7.02
CA ILE A 363 6.25 -10.02 6.81
C ILE A 363 7.04 -11.34 6.78
N SER A 364 7.64 -11.65 5.62
CA SER A 364 8.34 -12.91 5.36
C SER A 364 9.81 -12.69 5.03
N ILE A 365 10.70 -13.20 5.88
CA ILE A 365 12.16 -13.07 5.74
C ILE A 365 12.75 -14.44 5.37
N ASP A 366 12.64 -14.81 4.10
CA ASP A 366 13.03 -16.15 3.62
C ASP A 366 14.42 -16.21 2.97
N ASN A 367 14.94 -15.07 2.52
CA ASN A 367 16.06 -14.99 1.56
C ASN A 367 17.32 -14.30 2.09
N ALA A 368 17.45 -13.99 3.39
CA ALA A 368 18.63 -13.29 3.91
C ALA A 368 19.86 -14.24 3.97
N PRO A 369 20.93 -14.03 3.17
CA PRO A 369 22.18 -14.78 3.32
C PRO A 369 23.03 -14.15 4.42
N ASN A 370 23.03 -14.72 5.63
CA ASN A 370 23.98 -14.41 6.71
C ASN A 370 23.89 -13.01 7.35
N PHE A 371 22.72 -12.35 7.36
CA PHE A 371 22.59 -10.96 7.83
C PHE A 371 21.71 -10.80 9.07
N PHE A 372 21.99 -9.74 9.86
CA PHE A 372 21.28 -9.36 11.09
C PHE A 372 19.94 -8.63 10.84
N GLY A 373 19.61 -8.38 9.58
CA GLY A 373 18.37 -7.74 9.15
C GLY A 373 17.15 -8.59 9.47
N GLY A 374 16.57 -8.37 10.64
CA GLY A 374 15.34 -9.03 11.09
C GLY A 374 14.08 -8.63 10.33
N GLY A 375 12.92 -9.13 10.77
CA GLY A 375 11.62 -8.73 10.22
C GLY A 375 11.33 -7.25 10.45
N ILE A 376 11.20 -6.86 11.72
CA ILE A 376 11.04 -5.47 12.14
C ILE A 376 12.18 -5.06 13.08
N SER A 377 12.74 -3.87 12.88
CA SER A 377 13.68 -3.26 13.83
C SER A 377 13.13 -1.92 14.29
N ASN A 378 12.96 -1.75 15.60
CA ASN A 378 12.45 -0.55 16.23
C ASN A 378 13.56 0.10 17.05
N PHE A 379 14.00 1.30 16.68
CA PHE A 379 15.22 1.91 17.20
C PHE A 379 15.00 3.38 17.60
N SER A 380 14.76 3.63 18.89
CA SER A 380 14.71 4.94 19.58
C SER A 380 13.75 4.83 20.78
N ASN A 381 13.89 5.71 21.77
CA ASN A 381 13.03 5.74 22.96
C ASN A 381 11.61 6.28 22.69
N THR A 382 11.37 6.84 21.51
CA THR A 382 10.06 7.33 21.07
C THR A 382 9.47 6.53 19.92
N ALA A 383 10.22 5.56 19.36
CA ALA A 383 9.77 4.76 18.23
C ALA A 383 8.73 3.71 18.65
N THR A 384 7.64 3.60 17.89
CA THR A 384 6.52 2.69 18.19
C THR A 384 6.20 1.74 17.04
N VAL A 385 5.94 0.49 17.36
CA VAL A 385 5.43 -0.53 16.43
C VAL A 385 4.15 -1.13 16.98
N SER A 386 3.11 -1.24 16.16
CA SER A 386 1.88 -1.97 16.48
C SER A 386 1.64 -3.06 15.45
N LEU A 387 1.51 -4.30 15.90
CA LEU A 387 1.24 -5.48 15.08
C LEU A 387 -0.12 -6.07 15.47
N THR A 388 -1.04 -6.20 14.53
CA THR A 388 -2.38 -6.72 14.77
C THR A 388 -2.82 -7.69 13.68
N ASN A 389 -3.38 -8.84 14.05
CA ASN A 389 -3.90 -9.84 13.10
C ASN A 389 -2.88 -10.25 12.03
N SER A 390 -1.59 -10.25 12.37
CA SER A 390 -0.51 -10.30 11.39
C SER A 390 0.47 -11.42 11.67
N THR A 391 1.24 -11.80 10.65
CA THR A 391 2.25 -12.84 10.75
C THR A 391 3.62 -12.29 10.39
N ILE A 392 4.58 -12.49 11.29
CA ILE A 392 6.00 -12.28 10.98
C ILE A 392 6.65 -13.65 10.97
N LYS A 393 7.18 -14.05 9.81
CA LYS A 393 7.77 -15.37 9.62
C LYS A 393 9.17 -15.30 9.04
N GLY A 394 10.03 -16.18 9.53
CA GLY A 394 11.38 -16.38 9.04
C GLY A 394 11.58 -17.78 8.48
N ASN A 395 12.73 -17.97 7.84
CA ASN A 395 13.19 -19.30 7.44
C ASN A 395 14.06 -19.91 8.56
N PRO A 396 13.61 -21.01 9.21
CA PRO A 396 14.33 -21.60 10.35
C PRO A 396 15.67 -22.23 9.97
N THR A 397 15.96 -22.40 8.67
CA THR A 397 17.25 -22.90 8.17
C THR A 397 18.34 -21.83 8.09
N LYS A 398 17.98 -20.54 8.28
CA LYS A 398 18.90 -19.39 8.17
C LYS A 398 19.18 -18.82 9.55
N SER A 399 20.46 -18.74 9.94
CA SER A 399 20.88 -18.10 11.19
C SER A 399 21.11 -16.60 11.03
N GLY A 400 21.03 -15.86 12.13
CA GLY A 400 21.31 -14.43 12.22
C GLY A 400 20.07 -13.53 12.10
N ILE A 401 18.90 -14.08 11.81
CA ILE A 401 17.67 -13.31 11.62
C ILE A 401 16.83 -13.26 12.89
N ILE A 402 16.39 -12.07 13.26
CA ILE A 402 15.49 -11.82 14.40
C ILE A 402 14.12 -11.43 13.87
N GLY A 403 13.02 -11.91 14.47
CA GLY A 403 11.67 -11.52 14.05
C GLY A 403 11.40 -10.04 14.29
N ILE A 404 11.47 -9.63 15.57
CA ILE A 404 11.36 -8.25 16.00
C ILE A 404 12.55 -7.89 16.89
N ASN A 405 13.29 -6.84 16.53
CA ASN A 405 14.34 -6.29 17.36
C ASN A 405 13.92 -4.92 17.91
N ASN A 406 13.63 -4.84 19.20
CA ASN A 406 13.24 -3.62 19.89
C ASN A 406 14.39 -3.08 20.74
N LEU A 407 14.96 -1.96 20.32
CA LEU A 407 16.18 -1.38 20.86
C LEU A 407 15.97 0.09 21.24
N GLY A 408 16.85 0.59 22.11
CA GLY A 408 16.94 2.02 22.42
C GLY A 408 15.75 2.61 23.20
N GLY A 409 14.96 1.78 23.89
CA GLY A 409 13.82 2.25 24.68
C GLY A 409 12.47 2.27 23.95
N GLY A 410 12.41 1.77 22.71
CA GLY A 410 11.20 1.79 21.89
C GLY A 410 10.06 0.91 22.42
N ARG A 411 8.86 1.11 21.88
CA ARG A 411 7.66 0.35 22.26
C ARG A 411 7.16 -0.52 21.10
N VAL A 412 6.86 -1.78 21.38
CA VAL A 412 6.21 -2.72 20.47
C VAL A 412 4.94 -3.27 21.12
N ASP A 413 3.80 -3.12 20.47
CA ASP A 413 2.53 -3.72 20.87
C ASP A 413 2.12 -4.81 19.87
N ILE A 414 1.88 -6.02 20.35
CA ILE A 414 1.57 -7.20 19.53
C ILE A 414 0.23 -7.76 20.01
N THR A 415 -0.76 -7.83 19.11
CA THR A 415 -2.10 -8.34 19.43
C THR A 415 -2.58 -9.29 18.34
N ASN A 416 -3.21 -10.42 18.70
CA ASN A 416 -3.78 -11.37 17.73
C ASN A 416 -2.79 -11.72 16.60
N SER A 417 -1.52 -11.94 16.93
CA SER A 417 -0.48 -12.08 15.89
C SER A 417 0.41 -13.28 16.14
N THR A 418 1.01 -13.78 15.06
CA THR A 418 1.90 -14.96 15.09
C THR A 418 3.32 -14.56 14.69
N ILE A 419 4.32 -14.96 15.49
CA ILE A 419 5.74 -14.76 15.19
C ILE A 419 6.45 -16.12 15.23
N SER A 420 7.05 -16.53 14.11
CA SER A 420 7.62 -17.88 13.99
C SER A 420 8.76 -18.02 12.98
N GLY A 421 9.53 -19.11 13.10
CA GLY A 421 10.50 -19.51 12.10
C GLY A 421 11.81 -18.71 12.10
N PHE A 422 12.08 -17.89 13.12
CA PHE A 422 13.34 -17.15 13.20
C PHE A 422 14.44 -17.96 13.87
N ARG A 423 15.67 -17.84 13.37
CA ARG A 423 16.85 -18.43 14.00
C ARG A 423 17.98 -17.40 14.09
N SER A 424 18.48 -17.16 15.30
CA SER A 424 19.55 -16.18 15.58
C SER A 424 20.50 -16.69 16.67
N ASN A 425 21.56 -15.92 16.96
CA ASN A 425 22.44 -16.24 18.08
C ASN A 425 21.74 -16.02 19.44
N GLN A 426 20.94 -14.95 19.55
CA GLN A 426 20.26 -14.52 20.79
C GLN A 426 18.91 -13.90 20.40
N GLY A 427 17.82 -14.20 21.13
CA GLY A 427 16.52 -13.53 20.94
C GLY A 427 15.97 -13.68 19.53
N SER A 428 15.54 -14.88 19.13
CA SER A 428 15.22 -15.15 17.72
C SER A 428 13.84 -14.66 17.29
N GLY A 429 12.78 -14.99 18.03
CA GLY A 429 11.46 -14.45 17.74
C GLY A 429 11.42 -12.93 18.01
N ILE A 430 11.69 -12.56 19.27
CA ILE A 430 11.75 -11.16 19.71
C ILE A 430 13.00 -10.93 20.55
N GLN A 431 13.75 -9.90 20.23
CA GLN A 431 14.77 -9.32 21.11
C GLN A 431 14.26 -7.98 21.64
N ASN A 432 14.24 -7.82 22.96
CA ASN A 432 13.92 -6.57 23.62
C ASN A 432 15.11 -6.13 24.47
N ALA A 433 15.66 -4.93 24.24
CA ALA A 433 16.83 -4.48 24.96
C ALA A 433 16.82 -2.97 25.26
N SER A 434 17.77 -2.55 26.10
CA SER A 434 18.08 -1.13 26.36
C SER A 434 16.87 -0.30 26.80
N GLY A 435 16.06 -0.82 27.72
CA GLY A 435 14.88 -0.14 28.25
C GLY A 435 13.63 -0.24 27.37
N GLY A 436 13.66 -1.02 26.29
CA GLY A 436 12.50 -1.23 25.41
C GLY A 436 11.30 -1.86 26.11
N THR A 437 10.10 -1.54 25.64
CA THR A 437 8.84 -2.12 26.12
C THR A 437 8.20 -2.97 25.03
N VAL A 438 7.86 -4.22 25.35
CA VAL A 438 7.06 -5.10 24.49
C VAL A 438 5.79 -5.51 25.22
N ASN A 439 4.63 -5.25 24.64
CA ASN A 439 3.33 -5.70 25.15
C ASN A 439 2.76 -6.75 24.19
N ILE A 440 2.34 -7.89 24.72
CA ILE A 440 1.85 -9.03 23.95
C ILE A 440 0.49 -9.43 24.49
N ALA A 441 -0.52 -9.48 23.63
CA ALA A 441 -1.87 -9.91 23.97
C ALA A 441 -2.40 -10.88 22.92
N ASN A 442 -3.08 -11.97 23.33
CA ASN A 442 -3.74 -12.89 22.41
C ASN A 442 -2.84 -13.34 21.24
N SER A 443 -1.56 -13.61 21.48
CA SER A 443 -0.59 -13.82 20.39
C SER A 443 0.18 -15.12 20.57
N THR A 444 0.75 -15.64 19.48
CA THR A 444 1.50 -16.90 19.48
C THR A 444 2.93 -16.66 19.00
N ILE A 445 3.91 -16.94 19.87
CA ILE A 445 5.34 -16.89 19.56
C ILE A 445 5.89 -18.31 19.67
N SER A 446 6.15 -18.95 18.53
CA SER A 446 6.49 -20.38 18.46
C SER A 446 7.41 -20.70 17.29
N GLY A 447 8.13 -21.83 17.35
CA GLY A 447 8.99 -22.29 16.26
C GLY A 447 10.19 -21.39 16.00
N ASN A 448 10.63 -20.60 16.98
CA ASN A 448 11.84 -19.77 16.90
C ASN A 448 13.00 -20.47 17.62
N SER A 449 14.23 -20.29 17.12
CA SER A 449 15.41 -21.01 17.65
C SER A 449 16.63 -20.10 17.85
N ALA A 450 17.11 -19.97 19.09
CA ALA A 450 18.34 -19.24 19.39
C ALA A 450 19.52 -20.19 19.67
N ASP A 451 20.73 -19.80 19.25
CA ASP A 451 21.95 -20.59 19.51
C ASP A 451 22.49 -20.43 20.96
N LEU A 452 22.05 -19.41 21.71
CA LEU A 452 22.48 -19.18 23.10
C LEU A 452 21.31 -19.16 24.10
N TYR A 453 20.40 -18.19 23.96
CA TYR A 453 19.25 -18.04 24.85
C TYR A 453 18.09 -17.25 24.24
N GLY A 454 16.88 -17.49 24.76
CA GLY A 454 15.67 -16.77 24.36
C GLY A 454 15.26 -17.08 22.93
N GLY A 455 14.94 -18.36 22.64
CA GLY A 455 14.48 -18.78 21.32
C GLY A 455 13.23 -18.02 20.90
N GLY A 456 12.20 -18.03 21.76
CA GLY A 456 10.99 -17.23 21.57
C GLY A 456 11.28 -15.74 21.80
N ILE A 457 11.60 -15.37 23.03
CA ILE A 457 11.88 -13.98 23.42
C ILE A 457 13.15 -13.90 24.26
N ALA A 458 14.00 -12.91 23.99
CA ALA A 458 15.08 -12.49 24.90
C ALA A 458 14.84 -11.07 25.39
N ASN A 459 14.66 -10.90 26.70
CA ASN A 459 14.54 -9.60 27.36
C ASN A 459 15.84 -9.19 28.07
N LEU A 460 16.57 -8.26 27.46
CA LEU A 460 17.89 -7.77 27.85
C LEU A 460 17.80 -6.35 28.42
N GLN A 461 17.29 -6.25 29.65
CA GLN A 461 17.10 -4.96 30.36
C GLN A 461 15.95 -4.11 29.80
N GLY A 462 14.83 -4.72 29.41
CA GLY A 462 13.60 -4.03 29.06
C GLY A 462 12.39 -4.54 29.85
N ILE A 463 11.20 -4.06 29.47
CA ILE A 463 9.90 -4.47 30.02
C ILE A 463 9.20 -5.34 28.99
N VAL A 464 8.76 -6.53 29.39
CA VAL A 464 7.88 -7.36 28.57
C VAL A 464 6.64 -7.70 29.37
N ASN A 465 5.48 -7.27 28.87
CA ASN A 465 4.18 -7.56 29.44
C ASN A 465 3.44 -8.55 28.56
N VAL A 466 2.87 -9.61 29.15
CA VAL A 466 2.20 -10.67 28.38
C VAL A 466 0.85 -10.99 28.99
N LYS A 467 -0.20 -11.03 28.16
CA LYS A 467 -1.57 -11.42 28.52
C LYS A 467 -2.12 -12.41 27.51
N ASN A 468 -2.84 -13.44 27.96
CA ASN A 468 -3.62 -14.34 27.09
C ASN A 468 -2.83 -14.92 25.89
N SER A 469 -1.52 -15.15 26.03
CA SER A 469 -0.64 -15.45 24.89
C SER A 469 0.15 -16.74 25.08
N ILE A 470 0.54 -17.34 23.96
CA ILE A 470 1.37 -18.55 23.91
C ILE A 470 2.82 -18.16 23.58
N ILE A 471 3.75 -18.58 24.43
CA ILE A 471 5.20 -18.57 24.17
C ILE A 471 5.70 -19.99 24.43
N ALA A 472 5.68 -20.82 23.40
CA ALA A 472 5.94 -22.26 23.52
C ALA A 472 6.48 -22.85 22.21
N GLY A 473 7.15 -24.00 22.29
CA GLY A 473 7.68 -24.68 21.11
C GLY A 473 8.85 -23.94 20.45
N ASN A 474 9.56 -23.12 21.23
CA ASN A 474 10.80 -22.48 20.80
C ASN A 474 12.01 -23.29 21.30
N ASN A 475 13.17 -23.06 20.70
CA ASN A 475 14.39 -23.82 20.98
C ASN A 475 15.55 -22.89 21.35
N ALA A 476 16.27 -23.21 22.42
CA ALA A 476 17.57 -22.62 22.74
C ALA A 476 18.28 -23.49 23.79
N PRO A 477 19.62 -23.45 23.91
CA PRO A 477 20.31 -24.15 24.99
C PRO A 477 19.89 -23.69 26.39
N ASN A 478 19.62 -22.39 26.55
CA ASN A 478 19.12 -21.80 27.80
C ASN A 478 17.86 -20.99 27.50
N SER A 479 16.86 -21.05 28.36
CA SER A 479 15.63 -20.25 28.19
C SER A 479 14.99 -20.35 26.80
N PRO A 480 14.54 -21.55 26.37
CA PRO A 480 14.03 -21.77 25.02
C PRO A 480 12.87 -20.84 24.65
N ASP A 481 11.87 -20.71 25.52
CA ASP A 481 10.69 -19.89 25.23
C ASP A 481 10.88 -18.42 25.63
N PHE A 482 11.44 -18.16 26.80
CA PHE A 482 11.64 -16.79 27.28
C PHE A 482 12.88 -16.64 28.15
N GLY A 483 13.81 -15.76 27.76
CA GLY A 483 14.97 -15.37 28.58
C GLY A 483 14.78 -14.01 29.26
N GLY A 484 15.02 -13.94 30.56
CA GLY A 484 14.96 -12.70 31.35
C GLY A 484 13.67 -12.53 32.15
N ASN A 485 13.29 -11.28 32.41
CA ASN A 485 12.11 -10.97 33.23
C ASN A 485 10.85 -10.76 32.37
N LEU A 486 9.77 -11.44 32.72
CA LEU A 486 8.44 -11.31 32.13
C LEU A 486 7.46 -10.82 33.20
N THR A 487 6.70 -9.78 32.89
CA THR A 487 5.56 -9.34 33.71
C THR A 487 4.28 -9.94 33.13
N SER A 488 3.74 -10.93 33.82
CA SER A 488 2.49 -11.56 33.43
C SER A 488 1.30 -10.68 33.81
N GLN A 489 0.30 -10.63 32.93
CA GLN A 489 -1.02 -10.07 33.19
C GLN A 489 -2.11 -11.15 33.26
N GLY A 490 -1.71 -12.42 33.29
CA GLY A 490 -2.58 -13.59 33.46
C GLY A 490 -2.85 -14.33 32.14
N TYR A 491 -3.31 -15.57 32.30
CA TYR A 491 -3.81 -16.46 31.24
C TYR A 491 -2.81 -16.74 30.11
N ASN A 492 -1.52 -16.77 30.42
CA ASN A 492 -0.47 -17.07 29.44
C ASN A 492 -0.10 -18.55 29.47
N LEU A 493 0.24 -19.12 28.31
CA LEU A 493 0.87 -20.43 28.22
C LEU A 493 2.36 -20.25 27.89
N ILE A 494 3.23 -20.62 28.82
CA ILE A 494 4.69 -20.62 28.63
C ILE A 494 5.21 -22.04 28.73
N GLY A 495 5.70 -22.58 27.61
CA GLY A 495 6.05 -23.99 27.48
C GLY A 495 7.24 -24.43 28.33
N ASN A 496 8.21 -23.53 28.53
CA ASN A 496 9.41 -23.75 29.32
C ASN A 496 9.84 -22.45 30.00
N THR A 497 9.81 -22.43 31.34
CA THR A 497 10.16 -21.24 32.14
C THR A 497 11.60 -21.23 32.62
N SER A 498 12.47 -22.11 32.12
CA SER A 498 13.87 -22.17 32.54
C SER A 498 14.58 -20.84 32.24
N GLY A 499 15.16 -20.21 33.25
CA GLY A 499 15.81 -18.89 33.12
C GLY A 499 14.86 -17.73 32.82
N THR A 500 13.55 -17.94 32.96
CA THR A 500 12.53 -16.88 33.00
C THR A 500 12.22 -16.51 34.44
N THR A 501 12.23 -15.22 34.76
CA THR A 501 11.61 -14.72 36.00
C THR A 501 10.22 -14.18 35.66
N ILE A 502 9.16 -14.80 36.19
CA ILE A 502 7.78 -14.37 35.98
C ILE A 502 7.30 -13.58 37.19
N THR A 503 6.85 -12.34 36.97
CA THR A 503 6.25 -11.47 37.99
C THR A 503 4.85 -11.02 37.55
N GLY A 504 4.17 -10.18 38.34
CA GLY A 504 2.83 -9.66 38.02
C GLY A 504 1.71 -10.65 38.36
N THR A 505 0.61 -10.60 37.60
CA THR A 505 -0.56 -11.46 37.81
C THR A 505 -0.36 -12.80 37.09
N THR A 506 -0.33 -13.90 37.84
CA THR A 506 -0.13 -15.25 37.28
C THR A 506 -1.41 -16.10 37.22
N THR A 507 -2.55 -15.52 37.58
CA THR A 507 -3.87 -16.16 37.46
C THR A 507 -4.08 -16.73 36.05
N GLY A 508 -4.48 -18.00 35.97
CA GLY A 508 -4.77 -18.68 34.71
C GLY A 508 -3.53 -19.01 33.86
N ASN A 509 -2.32 -18.70 34.30
CA ASN A 509 -1.12 -19.10 33.55
C ASN A 509 -0.95 -20.62 33.54
N ILE A 510 -0.54 -21.14 32.38
CA ILE A 510 -0.16 -22.54 32.16
C ILE A 510 1.35 -22.55 31.92
N LEU A 511 2.12 -23.08 32.87
CA LEU A 511 3.59 -22.98 32.88
C LEU A 511 4.22 -24.37 32.82
N ASN A 512 5.29 -24.51 32.04
CA ASN A 512 6.04 -25.76 31.87
C ASN A 512 5.20 -26.92 31.30
N VAL A 513 4.25 -26.59 30.42
CA VAL A 513 3.39 -27.55 29.73
C VAL A 513 3.50 -27.31 28.22
N ALA A 514 3.64 -28.38 27.44
CA ALA A 514 3.63 -28.29 25.99
C ALA A 514 2.30 -27.68 25.48
N ALA A 515 2.39 -26.75 24.53
CA ALA A 515 1.21 -26.08 23.99
C ALA A 515 0.43 -26.93 22.98
N ASN A 516 1.01 -28.02 22.47
CA ASN A 516 0.45 -28.90 21.43
C ASN A 516 -0.11 -28.11 20.24
N LEU A 517 0.82 -27.55 19.46
CA LEU A 517 0.54 -26.66 18.34
C LEU A 517 0.73 -27.41 17.00
N GLY A 518 -0.04 -27.02 15.99
CA GLY A 518 0.21 -27.38 14.60
C GLY A 518 1.41 -26.62 14.01
N ALA A 519 1.65 -26.80 12.71
CA ALA A 519 2.61 -26.00 11.97
C ALA A 519 2.04 -24.60 11.62
N LEU A 520 2.93 -23.63 11.36
CA LEU A 520 2.53 -22.39 10.71
C LEU A 520 2.07 -22.73 9.29
N GLN A 521 0.82 -22.42 8.98
CA GLN A 521 0.24 -22.66 7.66
C GLN A 521 -0.99 -21.79 7.44
N ASN A 522 -1.56 -21.86 6.24
CA ASN A 522 -2.85 -21.25 5.96
C ASN A 522 -3.98 -22.06 6.62
N ASN A 523 -4.50 -21.59 7.76
CA ASN A 523 -5.68 -22.15 8.43
C ASN A 523 -6.96 -21.31 8.17
N GLY A 524 -7.01 -20.62 7.02
CA GLY A 524 -8.02 -19.61 6.70
C GLY A 524 -7.61 -18.20 7.15
N GLY A 525 -8.41 -17.20 6.77
CA GLY A 525 -8.12 -15.78 7.04
C GLY A 525 -7.13 -15.15 6.05
N SER A 526 -6.68 -13.93 6.37
CA SER A 526 -5.76 -13.15 5.51
C SER A 526 -4.27 -13.41 5.77
N THR A 527 -3.93 -14.09 6.86
CA THR A 527 -2.54 -14.41 7.24
C THR A 527 -2.44 -15.85 7.73
N GLU A 528 -1.25 -16.46 7.58
CA GLU A 528 -0.99 -17.80 8.13
C GLU A 528 -1.00 -17.77 9.65
N THR A 529 -1.49 -18.85 10.28
CA THR A 529 -1.59 -18.96 11.74
C THR A 529 -1.01 -20.29 12.21
N ILE A 530 -0.81 -20.42 13.52
CA ILE A 530 -0.51 -21.69 14.18
C ILE A 530 -1.78 -22.14 14.91
N ALA A 531 -2.40 -23.22 14.44
CA ALA A 531 -3.61 -23.78 15.04
C ALA A 531 -3.29 -24.59 16.31
N LEU A 532 -4.24 -24.61 17.25
CA LEU A 532 -4.21 -25.51 18.41
C LEU A 532 -4.58 -26.94 17.98
N LEU A 533 -3.89 -27.94 18.52
CA LEU A 533 -4.30 -29.34 18.38
C LEU A 533 -5.38 -29.69 19.42
N ALA A 534 -6.14 -30.77 19.18
CA ALA A 534 -7.34 -31.12 19.95
C ALA A 534 -7.12 -31.35 21.45
N ASP A 535 -5.89 -31.61 21.87
CA ASP A 535 -5.46 -31.82 23.25
C ASP A 535 -4.64 -30.64 23.81
N SER A 536 -4.66 -29.50 23.12
CA SER A 536 -3.94 -28.32 23.57
C SER A 536 -4.51 -27.80 24.89
N PRO A 537 -3.66 -27.57 25.91
CA PRO A 537 -4.11 -26.97 27.17
C PRO A 537 -4.46 -25.48 27.02
N ALA A 538 -4.19 -24.87 25.86
CA ALA A 538 -4.60 -23.50 25.56
C ALA A 538 -6.10 -23.37 25.24
N ILE A 539 -6.76 -24.49 24.90
CA ILE A 539 -8.19 -24.53 24.57
C ILE A 539 -9.02 -24.10 25.78
N ASN A 540 -9.89 -23.10 25.61
CA ASN A 540 -10.69 -22.47 26.66
C ASN A 540 -9.86 -22.01 27.86
N GLY A 541 -8.55 -21.82 27.69
CA GLY A 541 -7.62 -21.45 28.76
C GLY A 541 -7.55 -19.95 29.00
N GLY A 542 -8.15 -19.14 28.12
CA GLY A 542 -7.97 -17.71 28.13
C GLY A 542 -8.76 -16.96 29.20
N ASP A 543 -8.43 -15.68 29.39
CA ASP A 543 -9.03 -14.82 30.42
C ASP A 543 -10.56 -14.80 30.31
N PRO A 544 -11.34 -15.33 31.28
CA PRO A 544 -12.80 -15.36 31.22
C PRO A 544 -13.42 -13.96 31.33
N ASN A 545 -12.68 -12.95 31.79
CA ASN A 545 -13.15 -11.56 31.89
C ASN A 545 -12.78 -10.77 30.63
N PHE A 546 -13.32 -11.17 29.49
CA PHE A 546 -13.00 -10.59 28.19
C PHE A 546 -13.99 -9.51 27.71
N THR A 547 -14.73 -8.83 28.59
CA THR A 547 -15.80 -7.88 28.18
C THR A 547 -15.30 -6.46 27.87
N PRO A 548 -15.61 -5.87 26.69
CA PRO A 548 -16.29 -6.47 25.55
C PRO A 548 -15.37 -7.47 24.81
N PRO A 549 -15.91 -8.61 24.32
CA PRO A 549 -15.10 -9.63 23.66
C PRO A 549 -14.36 -9.06 22.46
N PRO A 550 -13.11 -9.48 22.18
CA PRO A 550 -12.54 -9.30 20.85
C PRO A 550 -13.47 -9.99 19.85
N ASN A 551 -13.77 -9.37 18.72
CA ASN A 551 -14.75 -9.92 17.78
C ASN A 551 -14.23 -11.18 17.07
N THR A 552 -12.94 -11.18 16.71
CA THR A 552 -12.32 -12.24 15.90
C THR A 552 -10.95 -12.61 16.45
N ASP A 553 -10.49 -13.81 16.10
CA ASP A 553 -9.08 -14.18 16.26
C ASP A 553 -8.21 -13.55 15.13
N GLN A 554 -6.94 -13.96 15.02
CA GLN A 554 -6.02 -13.44 14.00
C GLN A 554 -6.55 -13.55 12.57
N ARG A 555 -7.36 -14.57 12.26
CA ARG A 555 -7.85 -14.83 10.89
C ARG A 555 -8.86 -13.78 10.43
N GLY A 556 -9.42 -13.00 11.36
CA GLY A 556 -10.31 -11.89 11.07
C GLY A 556 -11.76 -12.33 10.83
N THR A 557 -12.48 -11.56 10.01
CA THR A 557 -13.91 -11.75 9.75
C THR A 557 -14.25 -13.20 9.37
N GLY A 558 -15.25 -13.78 10.04
CA GLY A 558 -15.66 -15.18 9.86
C GLY A 558 -15.08 -16.15 10.88
N PHE A 559 -14.12 -15.71 11.70
CA PHE A 559 -13.48 -16.51 12.74
C PHE A 559 -13.68 -15.84 14.11
N ASN A 560 -14.80 -16.13 14.75
CA ASN A 560 -15.17 -15.55 16.05
C ASN A 560 -14.10 -15.87 17.10
N ARG A 561 -13.82 -14.89 17.97
CA ARG A 561 -12.88 -15.10 19.09
C ARG A 561 -13.51 -15.87 20.25
N VAL A 562 -14.82 -15.80 20.41
CA VAL A 562 -15.53 -16.46 21.51
C VAL A 562 -16.21 -17.70 20.95
N ASN A 563 -15.86 -18.86 21.49
CA ASN A 563 -16.48 -20.14 21.18
C ASN A 563 -16.80 -20.88 22.49
N GLY A 564 -18.00 -21.46 22.61
CA GLY A 564 -18.43 -22.12 23.86
C GLY A 564 -18.41 -21.20 25.09
N GLY A 565 -18.60 -19.88 24.91
CA GLY A 565 -18.55 -18.91 26.01
C GLY A 565 -17.13 -18.57 26.53
N ARG A 566 -16.08 -19.11 25.92
CA ARG A 566 -14.68 -18.88 26.29
C ARG A 566 -13.84 -18.43 25.09
N ILE A 567 -12.58 -18.10 25.39
CA ILE A 567 -11.56 -17.80 24.41
C ILE A 567 -10.35 -18.70 24.68
N ASP A 568 -9.64 -19.03 23.61
CA ASP A 568 -8.38 -19.73 23.68
C ASP A 568 -7.22 -18.78 24.04
N ILE A 569 -6.16 -19.35 24.62
CA ILE A 569 -4.88 -18.63 24.78
C ILE A 569 -4.19 -18.57 23.40
N GLY A 570 -3.60 -17.44 23.03
CA GLY A 570 -2.84 -17.29 21.79
C GLY A 570 -3.62 -16.65 20.63
N ALA A 571 -3.06 -16.67 19.43
CA ALA A 571 -3.58 -15.92 18.27
C ALA A 571 -4.75 -16.59 17.52
N PHE A 572 -4.99 -17.87 17.77
CA PHE A 572 -5.96 -18.70 17.06
C PHE A 572 -7.04 -19.16 18.01
N GLU A 573 -8.29 -19.12 17.55
CA GLU A 573 -9.45 -19.69 18.23
C GLU A 573 -9.85 -21.03 17.61
N SER A 574 -9.81 -22.08 18.41
CA SER A 574 -10.17 -23.43 17.99
C SER A 574 -11.67 -23.64 17.97
N ASN A 575 -12.09 -24.71 17.28
CA ASN A 575 -13.47 -25.18 17.29
C ASN A 575 -13.70 -26.30 18.32
N PHE A 576 -12.76 -26.51 19.24
CA PHE A 576 -12.85 -27.52 20.28
C PHE A 576 -13.51 -26.93 21.53
N SER A 577 -14.75 -27.34 21.82
CA SER A 577 -15.45 -26.97 23.05
C SER A 577 -15.88 -28.25 23.76
N PRO A 578 -15.18 -28.72 24.81
CA PRO A 578 -15.72 -29.79 25.66
C PRO A 578 -17.03 -29.31 26.29
N GLU A 579 -17.97 -30.23 26.49
CA GLU A 579 -19.26 -29.97 27.17
C GLU A 579 -19.59 -31.21 28.00
N ILE A 580 -19.74 -31.07 29.32
CA ILE A 580 -20.02 -32.19 30.23
C ILE A 580 -21.51 -32.37 30.47
N GLN A 581 -21.96 -33.62 30.54
CA GLN A 581 -23.29 -33.94 31.07
C GLN A 581 -23.16 -35.17 31.96
N VAL A 582 -23.58 -35.04 33.22
CA VAL A 582 -23.55 -36.15 34.19
C VAL A 582 -24.95 -36.75 34.34
N ARG A 583 -25.06 -38.09 34.34
CA ARG A 583 -26.33 -38.82 34.43
C ARG A 583 -26.25 -39.99 35.41
N ASN A 584 -27.39 -40.34 36.01
CA ASN A 584 -27.63 -41.67 36.58
C ASN A 584 -28.70 -42.37 35.73
N GLY A 585 -28.31 -43.43 35.03
CA GLY A 585 -29.17 -44.06 34.03
C GLY A 585 -29.57 -43.07 32.94
N ASN A 586 -30.88 -42.77 32.85
CA ASN A 586 -31.43 -41.80 31.89
C ASN A 586 -31.72 -40.42 32.50
N THR A 587 -31.41 -40.22 33.78
CA THR A 587 -31.72 -38.97 34.49
C THR A 587 -30.48 -38.10 34.56
N ASP A 588 -30.58 -36.85 34.11
CA ASP A 588 -29.51 -35.86 34.20
C ASP A 588 -29.34 -35.40 35.64
N ILE A 589 -28.09 -35.28 36.07
CA ILE A 589 -27.69 -34.72 37.36
C ILE A 589 -27.17 -33.32 37.06
N THR A 590 -27.88 -32.30 37.53
CA THR A 590 -27.50 -30.90 37.33
C THR A 590 -26.30 -30.53 38.20
N ASP A 591 -25.34 -29.81 37.64
CA ASP A 591 -24.22 -29.26 38.40
C ASP A 591 -24.69 -28.37 39.57
N ASN A 592 -23.94 -28.33 40.67
CA ASN A 592 -24.18 -27.62 41.92
C ASN A 592 -25.48 -27.95 42.70
N THR A 593 -26.51 -28.47 42.04
CA THR A 593 -27.87 -28.58 42.60
C THR A 593 -28.45 -30.00 42.52
N GLY A 594 -27.83 -30.86 41.71
CA GLY A 594 -28.25 -32.25 41.54
C GLY A 594 -28.13 -33.06 42.83
N THR A 595 -28.96 -34.10 42.93
CA THR A 595 -28.88 -35.08 44.04
C THR A 595 -28.98 -36.50 43.51
N LEU A 596 -28.03 -37.35 43.89
CA LEU A 596 -28.08 -38.79 43.65
C LEU A 596 -28.37 -39.54 44.96
N ASN A 597 -29.52 -40.20 45.04
CA ASN A 597 -29.95 -40.94 46.22
C ASN A 597 -29.75 -42.45 46.05
N PHE A 598 -28.99 -43.05 46.95
CA PHE A 598 -28.70 -44.49 47.01
C PHE A 598 -29.82 -45.29 47.67
N GLY A 599 -30.81 -44.63 48.27
CA GLY A 599 -31.90 -45.26 49.00
C GLY A 599 -31.48 -45.76 50.39
N SER A 600 -32.19 -46.78 50.89
CA SER A 600 -31.91 -47.42 52.18
C SER A 600 -31.40 -48.84 52.00
N THR A 601 -30.41 -49.23 52.79
CA THR A 601 -29.90 -50.61 52.89
C THR A 601 -29.73 -51.05 54.34
N THR A 602 -29.44 -52.32 54.59
CA THR A 602 -29.07 -52.84 55.91
C THR A 602 -27.56 -52.90 56.09
N GLN A 603 -27.06 -52.75 57.31
CA GLN A 603 -25.63 -52.88 57.61
C GLN A 603 -25.02 -54.16 56.99
N GLY A 604 -23.85 -54.03 56.35
CA GLY A 604 -23.16 -55.11 55.65
C GLY A 604 -23.65 -55.38 54.21
N ASN A 605 -24.66 -54.67 53.72
CA ASN A 605 -25.19 -54.81 52.36
C ASN A 605 -24.95 -53.51 51.58
N PRO A 606 -23.80 -53.33 50.92
CA PRO A 606 -23.49 -52.10 50.22
C PRO A 606 -24.37 -51.90 48.98
N ILE A 607 -24.68 -50.65 48.63
CA ILE A 607 -25.41 -50.27 47.40
C ILE A 607 -24.43 -49.57 46.46
N THR A 608 -24.42 -49.99 45.20
CA THR A 608 -23.63 -49.37 44.12
C THR A 608 -24.55 -48.68 43.13
N GLN A 609 -24.18 -47.47 42.70
CA GLN A 609 -24.82 -46.71 41.64
C GLN A 609 -23.80 -46.43 40.53
N VAL A 610 -24.26 -46.49 39.28
CA VAL A 610 -23.47 -46.11 38.11
C VAL A 610 -23.74 -44.65 37.78
N VAL A 611 -22.68 -43.86 37.65
CA VAL A 611 -22.73 -42.49 37.15
C VAL A 611 -22.09 -42.47 35.76
N THR A 612 -22.78 -41.86 34.80
CA THR A 612 -22.31 -41.70 33.42
C THR A 612 -21.93 -40.25 33.17
N ILE A 613 -20.73 -40.02 32.66
CA ILE A 613 -20.27 -38.74 32.15
C ILE A 613 -20.32 -38.80 30.63
N ASN A 614 -21.14 -37.96 30.02
CA ASN A 614 -21.16 -37.74 28.58
C ASN A 614 -20.34 -36.50 28.26
N ASN A 615 -19.61 -36.55 27.14
CA ASN A 615 -19.07 -35.36 26.51
C ASN A 615 -19.95 -35.04 25.30
N THR A 616 -20.83 -34.04 25.44
CA THR A 616 -21.72 -33.59 24.36
C THR A 616 -21.06 -32.56 23.44
N GLY A 617 -19.84 -32.16 23.76
CA GLY A 617 -19.09 -31.12 23.07
C GLY A 617 -18.26 -31.65 21.89
N THR A 618 -17.50 -30.74 21.31
CA THR A 618 -16.60 -30.98 20.17
C THR A 618 -15.13 -31.13 20.58
N GLY A 619 -14.77 -30.75 21.82
CA GLY A 619 -13.43 -30.89 22.39
C GLY A 619 -13.30 -32.10 23.31
N VAL A 620 -12.07 -32.59 23.55
CA VAL A 620 -11.85 -33.67 24.53
C VAL A 620 -12.15 -33.15 25.94
N LEU A 621 -13.05 -33.83 26.65
CA LEU A 621 -13.34 -33.56 28.05
C LEU A 621 -12.27 -34.27 28.90
N THR A 622 -11.58 -33.53 29.75
CA THR A 622 -10.58 -34.04 30.70
C THR A 622 -11.16 -34.00 32.11
N LEU A 623 -10.82 -34.97 32.94
CA LEU A 623 -11.41 -35.20 34.25
C LEU A 623 -10.31 -35.52 35.27
N ARG A 624 -10.39 -34.97 36.49
CA ARG A 624 -9.40 -35.18 37.55
C ARG A 624 -9.95 -34.87 38.94
N ASP A 625 -9.18 -35.23 39.97
CA ASP A 625 -9.41 -34.83 41.37
C ASP A 625 -10.80 -35.20 41.93
N LEU A 626 -11.29 -36.41 41.67
CA LEU A 626 -12.56 -36.88 42.25
C LEU A 626 -12.49 -36.92 43.79
N VAL A 627 -13.44 -36.26 44.44
CA VAL A 627 -13.66 -36.27 45.88
C VAL A 627 -15.00 -36.93 46.18
N LEU A 628 -15.00 -37.84 47.16
CA LEU A 628 -16.21 -38.51 47.67
C LEU A 628 -16.40 -38.20 49.16
N PRO A 629 -17.65 -38.03 49.62
CA PRO A 629 -17.95 -37.83 51.03
C PRO A 629 -17.80 -39.13 51.84
N ALA A 630 -17.65 -38.99 53.16
CA ALA A 630 -17.49 -40.14 54.05
C ALA A 630 -18.67 -41.12 53.93
N GLY A 631 -18.35 -42.42 53.90
CA GLY A 631 -19.32 -43.50 53.71
C GLY A 631 -19.43 -43.99 52.26
N PHE A 632 -18.90 -43.23 51.29
CA PHE A 632 -18.89 -43.59 49.87
C PHE A 632 -17.48 -43.89 49.38
N VAL A 633 -17.36 -44.83 48.43
CA VAL A 633 -16.10 -45.20 47.79
C VAL A 633 -16.26 -45.36 46.28
N LEU A 634 -15.18 -45.13 45.55
CA LEU A 634 -15.08 -45.45 44.14
C LEU A 634 -14.60 -46.91 43.98
N LEU A 635 -15.27 -47.69 43.14
CA LEU A 635 -14.93 -49.11 42.94
C LEU A 635 -13.91 -49.36 41.83
N GLU A 636 -13.60 -48.36 41.03
CA GLU A 636 -12.71 -48.47 39.87
C GLU A 636 -11.81 -47.23 39.71
N THR A 637 -11.08 -47.16 38.61
CA THR A 637 -10.31 -45.96 38.28
C THR A 637 -11.24 -44.90 37.68
N PHE A 638 -11.19 -43.69 38.22
CA PHE A 638 -11.96 -42.57 37.66
C PHE A 638 -11.46 -42.26 36.24
N PRO A 639 -12.35 -42.11 35.23
CA PRO A 639 -11.93 -41.75 33.88
C PRO A 639 -11.15 -40.45 33.88
N SER A 640 -10.07 -40.39 33.10
CA SER A 640 -9.24 -39.18 32.96
C SER A 640 -9.65 -38.33 31.75
N THR A 641 -10.27 -38.93 30.74
CA THR A 641 -10.80 -38.23 29.56
C THR A 641 -12.05 -38.90 28.99
N VAL A 642 -12.86 -38.10 28.28
CA VAL A 642 -14.00 -38.55 27.48
C VAL A 642 -13.93 -37.85 26.12
N ALA A 643 -13.84 -38.64 25.03
CA ALA A 643 -13.77 -38.10 23.68
C ALA A 643 -15.08 -37.39 23.28
N PRO A 644 -15.05 -36.44 22.31
CA PRO A 644 -16.26 -35.77 21.80
C PRO A 644 -17.36 -36.76 21.42
N GLY A 645 -18.60 -36.49 21.83
CA GLY A 645 -19.77 -37.34 21.58
C GLY A 645 -19.76 -38.71 22.27
N SER A 646 -18.77 -38.99 23.12
CA SER A 646 -18.62 -40.27 23.83
C SER A 646 -19.06 -40.17 25.29
N SER A 647 -19.04 -41.31 26.00
CA SER A 647 -19.35 -41.38 27.43
C SER A 647 -18.39 -42.28 28.19
N ALA A 648 -18.27 -42.05 29.49
CA ALA A 648 -17.55 -42.90 30.43
C ALA A 648 -18.40 -43.14 31.68
N ASN A 649 -18.35 -44.34 32.22
CA ASN A 649 -19.05 -44.70 33.46
C ASN A 649 -18.07 -44.80 34.62
N PHE A 650 -18.56 -44.48 35.82
CA PHE A 650 -17.88 -44.84 37.06
C PHE A 650 -18.87 -45.28 38.14
N ASN A 651 -18.44 -46.21 38.99
CA ASN A 651 -19.24 -46.86 40.02
C ASN A 651 -18.92 -46.28 41.40
N VAL A 652 -19.93 -45.66 42.03
CA VAL A 652 -19.85 -45.18 43.41
C VAL A 652 -20.63 -46.14 44.31
N GLN A 653 -20.06 -46.52 45.45
CA GLN A 653 -20.67 -47.44 46.40
C GLN A 653 -20.85 -46.80 47.77
N LEU A 654 -22.04 -46.94 48.35
CA LEU A 654 -22.28 -46.74 49.79
C LEU A 654 -21.83 -48.00 50.53
N ASN A 655 -20.81 -47.88 51.39
CA ASN A 655 -20.14 -49.02 52.03
C ASN A 655 -21.03 -49.85 52.96
N ALA A 656 -22.05 -49.23 53.57
CA ALA A 656 -22.93 -49.86 54.55
C ALA A 656 -22.23 -50.50 55.78
N ASN A 657 -21.03 -50.02 56.15
CA ASN A 657 -20.25 -50.58 57.27
C ASN A 657 -20.80 -50.22 58.66
N SER A 658 -21.58 -49.15 58.77
CA SER A 658 -22.19 -48.68 60.02
C SER A 658 -23.58 -48.12 59.75
N VAL A 659 -24.50 -48.35 60.69
CA VAL A 659 -25.85 -47.76 60.69
C VAL A 659 -25.75 -46.23 60.75
N GLY A 660 -26.54 -45.55 59.92
CA GLY A 660 -26.55 -44.08 59.87
C GLY A 660 -27.10 -43.52 58.56
N ASN A 661 -27.27 -42.19 58.55
CA ASN A 661 -27.56 -41.43 57.34
C ASN A 661 -26.25 -40.84 56.80
N PHE A 662 -25.96 -41.11 55.53
CA PHE A 662 -24.77 -40.64 54.84
C PHE A 662 -25.19 -39.61 53.80
N SER A 663 -24.51 -38.46 53.80
CA SER A 663 -24.77 -37.37 52.87
C SER A 663 -23.51 -36.54 52.70
N GLY A 664 -23.28 -36.05 51.50
CA GLY A 664 -22.23 -35.07 51.22
C GLY A 664 -22.08 -34.80 49.73
N GLU A 665 -21.13 -33.93 49.39
CA GLU A 665 -20.87 -33.55 48.00
C GLU A 665 -19.88 -34.52 47.34
N LEU A 666 -20.23 -35.00 46.14
CA LEU A 666 -19.29 -35.57 45.18
C LEU A 666 -18.86 -34.45 44.25
N MET A 667 -17.55 -34.26 44.08
CA MET A 667 -16.99 -33.23 43.19
C MET A 667 -15.84 -33.79 42.37
N PHE A 668 -15.64 -33.26 41.16
CA PHE A 668 -14.43 -33.49 40.37
C PHE A 668 -14.13 -32.30 39.46
N ASN A 669 -12.86 -32.09 39.15
CA ASN A 669 -12.42 -31.05 38.23
C ASN A 669 -12.50 -31.56 36.79
N ASN A 670 -12.84 -30.67 35.86
CA ASN A 670 -12.85 -30.93 34.43
C ASN A 670 -12.32 -29.71 33.61
N ASN A 671 -12.43 -29.75 32.29
CA ASN A 671 -12.07 -28.63 31.38
C ASN A 671 -13.27 -28.08 30.59
N ASP A 672 -14.48 -28.48 30.95
CA ASP A 672 -15.65 -27.69 30.64
C ASP A 672 -15.65 -26.43 31.50
N SER A 673 -15.95 -25.30 30.88
CA SER A 673 -15.56 -24.01 31.43
C SER A 673 -16.55 -23.39 32.40
N ASP A 674 -17.82 -23.69 32.23
CA ASP A 674 -18.94 -23.19 33.02
C ASP A 674 -19.44 -24.22 34.03
N GLU A 675 -19.00 -25.48 33.93
CA GLU A 675 -19.34 -26.57 34.85
C GLU A 675 -18.09 -27.20 35.51
N ASN A 676 -17.05 -26.41 35.78
CA ASN A 676 -15.83 -26.85 36.50
C ASN A 676 -15.57 -26.05 37.80
N PRO A 677 -15.44 -26.71 38.97
CA PRO A 677 -15.64 -28.16 39.19
C PRO A 677 -17.10 -28.55 38.96
N PHE A 678 -17.33 -29.81 38.55
CA PHE A 678 -18.68 -30.38 38.51
C PHE A 678 -18.95 -31.03 39.86
N ASN A 679 -20.05 -30.67 40.51
CA ASN A 679 -20.41 -31.21 41.82
C ASN A 679 -21.91 -31.45 42.01
N PHE A 680 -22.25 -32.41 42.87
CA PHE A 680 -23.64 -32.71 43.24
C PHE A 680 -23.71 -33.46 44.58
N THR A 681 -24.88 -33.43 45.23
CA THR A 681 -25.09 -34.11 46.51
C THR A 681 -25.33 -35.60 46.30
N ILE A 682 -24.69 -36.46 47.08
CA ILE A 682 -25.02 -37.89 47.17
C ILE A 682 -25.53 -38.26 48.57
N THR A 683 -26.58 -39.09 48.65
CA THR A 683 -27.24 -39.45 49.92
C THR A 683 -27.57 -40.93 50.01
N GLY A 684 -27.69 -41.47 51.23
CA GLY A 684 -28.19 -42.83 51.47
C GLY A 684 -28.33 -43.16 52.96
N THR A 685 -29.13 -44.18 53.30
CA THR A 685 -29.39 -44.62 54.68
C THR A 685 -28.97 -46.07 54.87
N VAL A 686 -28.30 -46.37 55.98
CA VAL A 686 -27.96 -47.73 56.40
C VAL A 686 -28.71 -47.99 57.71
N ALA A 687 -29.64 -48.94 57.68
CA ALA A 687 -30.50 -49.34 58.80
C ALA A 687 -29.92 -50.52 59.58
#